data_AF-A0A819SJV9-F1
#
_entry.id   AF-A0A819SJV9-F1
#
_cell.length_a   1.000
_cell.length_b   1.000
_cell.length_c   1.000
_cell.angle_alpha   90.00
_cell.angle_beta   90.00
_cell.angle_gamma   90.00
#
_symmetry.space_group_name_H-M   'P 1'
#
loop_
_entity.id
_entity.type
_entity.pdbx_description
1 polymer ?
#
loop_
_entity_poly.entity_id
_entity_poly.type
_entity_poly.pdbx_seq_one_letter_code
_entity_poly.pdbx_strand_id
1 'polypeptide(L)'
;MVYDKKPGNYPRYNNNNNSYNNRNWRNSLNDDEYRLVNQGKDDLFNKKKTFSPITSLKDHSLLLQENLFVADKWNIEELLQLKEKLNNTRNRLNEKDIKVWKQHTQKTNMTGRIVWPLREKNHIEMCTNAWIKMAEIFSKYENLIPKDLPDNQPFRSVHICEAPGAFICATNFYFDKYNENRHPRSSPRQWEWTGLSLNPYYEGNDQEAMVDDDRFIIETLDRWYFGKDNSGNILDKENINGLWKKIRTNPPSSGVHLVTGDGSVNASDDINEQESVVSELHYTEAICAMGALVKGGSLVLKMFDLFECDTICLLYILALHFKELSIFKPASSYAPNAETYVVALGFRGIDRVVLDSLLSFVSAKFPFGKALLSRDLIPQSFLNELIQFAEYFTMKQIQAIERNLELEKIWNRNIQQAIFQLNEDVVKEFRRVCFIEYNYQQRIRIVENVKLNGSEKSLGNSGSIVKGGLRQRSGGTLEDRQKRKRTREEFLSSSSNNNDNANATNEIEEENPNRRLNLGQGKSITIGSKNLTTNISDEMHIGSPNNQLEEKESIAMKLMKKSGFIEGQGLGIHNQGRSTAIEISLRDTRLGLGHHNQLPITSSSFSALDIPKVFDEPLFSDYDKLESRNSYFRLLNENKPTIASGLKSILSSIYIQFDDLELLYKTRQEYFNKIENNEKFKNIRVFLSDQLELLNSGEIYQDKHGFFINYQTAFQLASLDKIFNLTSIKVDNSTRLSFIIENSTLTGFAEYLTWQQQDDLNGFIISNEKYLFPFNSSIHYKHNIDSIPSKVHLFFSDLTILPLNQKINQRYLEKYNKNQMLISCRNALIKLNENGHFVCKLTDTLTRFTTSFIYLLYCSFKSVTIIRPFTLDPSSSHRFLVCQGLKYPVNKSIIQYLEDLLQHNQTENILEIISVKCLIHPEFQQYVHNTVQRLLQREVQALQKRLYFINHSNHQQINSMLKDEDLKKAHECITVPRRSRILCVEPDSGIKLPPSWIKRFSQREDKFYYFNLHTGESRWEPPN
;
A
#
# COMPACT_ATOMS: atom_id res chain seq x y z
N MET A 1 -57.91 -10.64 -23.59
CA MET A 1 -57.67 -11.72 -22.60
C MET A 1 -56.28 -12.26 -22.89
N VAL A 2 -55.21 -11.65 -22.37
CA VAL A 2 -54.60 -11.88 -21.03
C VAL A 2 -54.21 -13.34 -20.83
N TYR A 3 -52.92 -13.67 -20.89
CA TYR A 3 -52.16 -14.12 -19.72
C TYR A 3 -50.65 -14.22 -20.01
N ASP A 4 -49.90 -13.31 -19.38
CA ASP A 4 -48.45 -13.32 -19.17
C ASP A 4 -48.03 -14.41 -18.16
N LYS A 5 -46.83 -14.99 -18.34
CA LYS A 5 -46.04 -15.61 -17.26
C LYS A 5 -44.59 -15.10 -17.27
N LYS A 6 -44.15 -14.79 -16.04
CA LYS A 6 -42.99 -14.02 -15.57
C LYS A 6 -41.62 -14.74 -15.69
N PRO A 7 -40.49 -14.00 -15.69
CA PRO A 7 -39.19 -14.49 -15.21
C PRO A 7 -38.88 -14.02 -13.77
N GLY A 8 -38.11 -14.84 -13.04
CA GLY A 8 -37.84 -14.73 -11.61
C GLY A 8 -36.76 -13.73 -11.19
N ASN A 9 -37.10 -12.95 -10.16
CA ASN A 9 -36.35 -12.46 -8.99
C ASN A 9 -34.84 -12.16 -9.08
N TYR A 10 -34.53 -10.87 -9.32
CA TYR A 10 -33.55 -10.12 -8.53
C TYR A 10 -34.32 -9.21 -7.54
N PRO A 11 -33.75 -8.82 -6.37
CA PRO A 11 -34.47 -8.02 -5.39
C PRO A 11 -34.74 -6.62 -5.95
N ARG A 12 -35.96 -6.43 -6.48
CA ARG A 12 -36.52 -5.11 -6.76
C ARG A 12 -36.65 -4.37 -5.44
N TYR A 13 -35.88 -3.29 -5.27
CA TYR A 13 -36.30 -2.21 -4.40
C TYR A 13 -37.65 -1.70 -4.93
N ASN A 14 -38.71 -2.00 -4.18
CA ASN A 14 -40.08 -1.66 -4.51
C ASN A 14 -40.22 -0.14 -4.57
N ASN A 15 -40.50 0.37 -5.77
CA ASN A 15 -40.69 1.79 -6.05
C ASN A 15 -42.18 2.17 -6.06
N ASN A 16 -43.01 1.52 -5.24
CA ASN A 16 -44.43 1.83 -5.08
C ASN A 16 -44.85 1.75 -3.61
N ASN A 17 -44.70 2.88 -2.92
CA ASN A 17 -45.53 3.31 -1.80
C ASN A 17 -45.44 4.84 -1.70
N ASN A 18 -45.86 5.52 -2.78
CA ASN A 18 -45.92 6.98 -2.89
C ASN A 18 -47.17 7.58 -2.22
N SER A 19 -47.54 7.12 -1.03
CA SER A 19 -48.51 7.84 -0.18
C SER A 19 -48.32 7.65 1.33
N TYR A 20 -47.23 7.05 1.80
CA TYR A 20 -46.96 6.98 3.24
C TYR A 20 -46.14 8.19 3.71
N ASN A 21 -46.87 9.16 4.27
CA ASN A 21 -46.44 10.16 5.24
C ASN A 21 -45.24 11.05 4.87
N ASN A 22 -45.51 12.05 4.04
CA ASN A 22 -44.68 13.25 3.87
C ASN A 22 -44.74 14.21 5.10
N ARG A 23 -45.12 13.70 6.27
CA ARG A 23 -45.18 14.42 7.54
C ARG A 23 -44.67 13.47 8.63
N ASN A 24 -43.66 13.90 9.38
CA ASN A 24 -43.22 13.39 10.69
C ASN A 24 -41.89 12.60 10.80
N TRP A 25 -40.94 12.69 9.86
CA TRP A 25 -39.55 12.30 10.22
C TRP A 25 -38.98 13.22 11.32
N ARG A 26 -39.37 14.50 11.31
CA ARG A 26 -39.05 15.45 12.38
C ARG A 26 -39.58 15.00 13.75
N ASN A 27 -40.70 14.27 13.79
CA ASN A 27 -41.25 13.74 15.05
C ASN A 27 -40.60 12.40 15.45
N SER A 28 -39.74 11.83 14.60
CA SER A 28 -39.00 10.58 14.86
C SER A 28 -37.57 10.82 15.39
N LEU A 29 -37.13 12.07 15.38
CA LEU A 29 -35.87 12.52 15.97
C LEU A 29 -36.19 13.43 17.16
N ASN A 30 -35.39 13.34 18.21
CA ASN A 30 -35.40 14.39 19.23
C ASN A 30 -34.68 15.66 18.72
N ASP A 31 -34.79 16.77 19.46
CA ASP A 31 -34.24 18.06 19.04
C ASP A 31 -32.71 18.06 18.88
N ASP A 32 -31.99 17.23 19.65
CA ASP A 32 -30.53 17.14 19.59
C ASP A 32 -30.07 16.33 18.37
N GLU A 33 -30.75 15.22 18.08
CA GLU A 33 -30.54 14.43 16.86
C GLU A 33 -30.83 15.26 15.60
N TYR A 34 -31.93 16.03 15.61
CA TYR A 34 -32.27 16.92 14.51
C TYR A 34 -31.19 18.00 14.30
N ARG A 35 -30.71 18.61 15.39
CA ARG A 35 -29.62 19.58 15.35
C ARG A 35 -28.33 18.97 14.81
N LEU A 36 -27.95 17.78 15.27
CA LEU A 36 -26.74 17.08 14.82
C LEU A 36 -26.80 16.70 13.32
N VAL A 37 -27.94 16.18 12.85
CA VAL A 37 -28.12 15.85 11.43
C VAL A 37 -27.98 17.09 10.55
N ASN A 38 -28.53 18.24 10.96
CA ASN A 38 -28.49 19.49 10.18
C ASN A 38 -27.28 20.39 10.50
N GLN A 39 -26.37 19.97 11.39
CA GLN A 39 -25.20 20.76 11.74
C GLN A 39 -24.31 21.03 10.50
N GLY A 40 -24.05 22.30 10.22
CA GLY A 40 -23.28 22.74 9.05
C GLY A 40 -24.08 22.78 7.74
N LYS A 41 -25.42 22.69 7.78
CA LYS A 41 -26.27 22.85 6.60
C LYS A 41 -26.35 24.31 6.13
N ASP A 42 -26.54 25.24 7.05
CA ASP A 42 -26.86 26.64 6.71
C ASP A 42 -25.69 27.40 6.06
N ASP A 43 -24.46 26.99 6.35
CA ASP A 43 -23.25 27.56 5.78
C ASP A 43 -22.65 26.71 4.65
N LEU A 44 -23.30 25.60 4.27
CA LEU A 44 -22.73 24.56 3.41
C LEU A 44 -22.15 25.10 2.10
N PHE A 45 -22.87 26.04 1.46
CA PHE A 45 -22.52 26.69 0.19
C PHE A 45 -21.87 28.09 0.34
N ASN A 46 -21.63 28.56 1.57
CA ASN A 46 -21.19 29.93 1.86
C ASN A 46 -19.80 30.02 2.50
N LYS A 47 -18.97 28.97 2.37
CA LYS A 47 -17.60 28.92 2.92
C LYS A 47 -16.59 29.63 2.00
N LYS A 48 -16.71 30.96 1.89
CA LYS A 48 -15.80 31.85 1.17
C LYS A 48 -15.20 32.89 2.13
N LYS A 49 -13.91 33.16 2.00
CA LYS A 49 -13.22 34.30 2.61
C LYS A 49 -12.40 35.02 1.53
N THR A 50 -12.37 36.35 1.59
CA THR A 50 -11.73 37.20 0.57
C THR A 50 -10.81 38.17 1.27
N PHE A 51 -9.54 38.21 0.83
CA PHE A 51 -8.56 39.14 1.36
C PHE A 51 -8.87 40.58 0.94
N SER A 52 -8.51 41.52 1.80
CA SER A 52 -8.50 42.94 1.44
C SER A 52 -7.56 43.21 0.26
N PRO A 53 -7.94 44.07 -0.70
CA PRO A 53 -7.08 44.41 -1.82
C PRO A 53 -5.77 45.04 -1.36
N ILE A 54 -4.63 44.54 -1.86
CA ILE A 54 -3.33 45.18 -1.64
C ILE A 54 -3.22 46.38 -2.60
N THR A 55 -3.08 47.58 -2.03
CA THR A 55 -3.10 48.86 -2.78
C THR A 55 -1.71 49.46 -3.04
N SER A 56 -0.67 49.00 -2.34
CA SER A 56 0.70 49.50 -2.51
C SER A 56 1.50 48.61 -3.48
N LEU A 57 1.91 49.18 -4.62
CA LEU A 57 2.75 48.51 -5.62
C LEU A 57 4.27 48.61 -5.30
N LYS A 58 4.65 49.26 -4.19
CA LYS A 58 6.07 49.35 -3.77
C LYS A 58 6.69 47.98 -3.43
N ASP A 59 5.87 46.95 -3.28
CA ASP A 59 6.28 45.60 -2.87
C ASP A 59 6.80 44.73 -4.03
N HIS A 60 6.63 45.17 -5.30
CA HIS A 60 7.12 44.38 -6.46
C HIS A 60 8.65 44.28 -6.53
N SER A 61 9.39 45.29 -6.05
CA SER A 61 10.86 45.22 -5.96
C SER A 61 11.33 44.21 -4.93
N LEU A 62 10.47 43.76 -4.00
CA LEU A 62 10.81 42.77 -2.98
C LEU A 62 10.90 41.35 -3.55
N LEU A 63 10.30 41.09 -4.72
CA LEU A 63 10.28 39.77 -5.37
C LEU A 63 11.46 39.51 -6.31
N LEU A 64 12.53 40.32 -6.20
CA LEU A 64 13.78 40.10 -6.92
C LEU A 64 14.56 38.91 -6.32
N GLN A 65 15.38 38.27 -7.14
CA GLN A 65 16.09 37.02 -6.83
C GLN A 65 16.87 37.07 -5.50
N GLU A 66 17.36 38.25 -5.11
CA GLU A 66 18.14 38.45 -3.88
C GLU A 66 17.33 38.23 -2.58
N ASN A 67 16.00 38.18 -2.63
CA ASN A 67 15.14 38.04 -1.44
C ASN A 67 14.39 36.71 -1.36
N LEU A 68 14.43 35.89 -2.42
CA LEU A 68 13.68 34.64 -2.50
C LEU A 68 14.49 33.47 -1.91
N PHE A 69 13.88 32.67 -1.05
CA PHE A 69 14.51 31.47 -0.45
C PHE A 69 15.82 31.73 0.33
N VAL A 70 15.97 32.93 0.89
CA VAL A 70 17.15 33.32 1.70
C VAL A 70 16.96 32.95 3.17
N ALA A 71 15.81 33.32 3.73
CA ALA A 71 15.48 33.08 5.13
C ALA A 71 15.15 31.61 5.39
N ASP A 72 15.41 31.15 6.62
CA ASP A 72 14.95 29.85 7.08
C ASP A 72 13.42 29.84 7.19
N LYS A 73 12.83 28.63 7.12
CA LYS A 73 11.39 28.48 7.38
C LYS A 73 11.04 29.04 8.75
N TRP A 74 9.95 29.81 8.77
CA TRP A 74 9.44 30.48 9.96
C TRP A 74 8.02 30.01 10.25
N ASN A 75 7.59 30.18 11.49
CA ASN A 75 6.27 29.77 11.95
C ASN A 75 5.53 30.96 12.57
N ILE A 76 4.20 30.90 12.55
CA ILE A 76 3.32 31.80 13.29
C ILE A 76 2.69 30.97 14.40
N GLU A 77 2.86 31.41 15.65
CA GLU A 77 2.48 30.63 16.84
C GLU A 77 0.98 30.29 16.85
N GLU A 78 0.12 31.25 16.47
CA GLU A 78 -1.32 31.08 16.38
C GLU A 78 -1.72 30.01 15.36
N LEU A 79 -1.01 29.93 14.23
CA LEU A 79 -1.26 28.92 13.20
C LEU A 79 -0.77 27.53 13.65
N LEU A 80 0.35 27.45 14.36
CA LEU A 80 0.82 26.19 14.94
C LEU A 80 -0.17 25.62 15.96
N GLN A 81 -0.73 26.48 16.82
CA GLN A 81 -1.76 26.07 17.78
C GLN A 81 -3.04 25.57 17.08
N LEU A 82 -3.45 26.22 15.98
CA LEU A 82 -4.57 25.75 15.16
C LEU A 82 -4.26 24.41 14.47
N LYS A 83 -3.05 24.24 13.93
CA LYS A 83 -2.57 22.98 13.34
C LYS A 83 -2.61 21.85 14.37
N GLU A 84 -2.10 22.08 15.58
CA GLU A 84 -2.13 21.10 16.67
C GLU A 84 -3.56 20.71 17.04
N LYS A 85 -4.44 21.70 17.24
CA LYS A 85 -5.86 21.48 17.55
C LYS A 85 -6.57 20.64 16.48
N LEU A 86 -6.32 20.94 15.22
CA LEU A 86 -6.89 20.19 14.10
C LEU A 86 -6.33 18.78 14.02
N ASN A 87 -5.02 18.61 14.18
CA ASN A 87 -4.34 17.32 14.17
C ASN A 87 -4.83 16.43 15.31
N ASN A 88 -5.00 16.97 16.52
CA ASN A 88 -5.60 16.26 17.65
C ASN A 88 -7.01 15.75 17.31
N THR A 89 -7.80 16.53 16.57
CA THR A 89 -9.13 16.12 16.10
C THR A 89 -9.06 15.04 15.03
N ARG A 90 -8.16 15.18 14.04
CA ARG A 90 -7.93 14.18 12.98
C ARG A 90 -7.43 12.86 13.56
N ASN A 91 -6.54 12.91 14.55
CA ASN A 91 -5.94 11.73 15.19
C ASN A 91 -6.97 10.85 15.93
N ARG A 92 -8.12 11.39 16.35
CA ARG A 92 -9.25 10.60 16.88
C ARG A 92 -9.81 9.60 15.86
N LEU A 93 -9.51 9.77 14.58
CA LEU A 93 -9.91 8.86 13.51
C LEU A 93 -8.95 7.68 13.34
N ASN A 94 -7.74 7.72 13.93
CA ASN A 94 -6.73 6.68 13.78
C ASN A 94 -7.16 5.32 14.35
N GLU A 95 -8.08 5.32 15.33
CA GLU A 95 -8.62 4.12 15.95
C GLU A 95 -9.79 3.50 15.15
N LYS A 96 -10.28 4.20 14.11
CA LYS A 96 -11.44 3.75 13.32
C LYS A 96 -11.02 2.75 12.24
N ASP A 97 -11.82 1.71 12.04
CA ASP A 97 -11.65 0.82 10.88
C ASP A 97 -11.88 1.62 9.59
N ILE A 98 -10.88 1.66 8.72
CA ILE A 98 -10.89 2.48 7.49
C ILE A 98 -12.07 2.12 6.58
N LYS A 99 -12.43 0.83 6.45
CA LYS A 99 -13.51 0.41 5.56
C LYS A 99 -14.87 0.81 6.15
N VAL A 100 -15.09 0.56 7.44
CA VAL A 100 -16.34 0.90 8.13
C VAL A 100 -16.52 2.42 8.19
N TRP A 101 -15.47 3.15 8.58
CA TRP A 101 -15.50 4.60 8.63
C TRP A 101 -15.76 5.23 7.27
N LYS A 102 -15.13 4.71 6.21
CA LYS A 102 -15.39 5.14 4.83
C LYS A 102 -16.84 4.88 4.41
N GLN A 103 -17.41 3.73 4.76
CA GLN A 103 -18.82 3.44 4.47
C GLN A 103 -19.78 4.35 5.26
N HIS A 104 -19.50 4.59 6.53
CA HIS A 104 -20.26 5.50 7.39
C HIS A 104 -20.25 6.91 6.83
N THR A 105 -19.07 7.45 6.59
CA THR A 105 -18.88 8.81 6.08
C THR A 105 -19.44 9.02 4.67
N GLN A 106 -19.43 7.99 3.81
CA GLN A 106 -20.13 8.04 2.53
C GLN A 106 -21.65 8.16 2.69
N LYS A 107 -22.23 7.54 3.73
CA LYS A 107 -23.67 7.62 4.02
C LYS A 107 -24.05 8.94 4.70
N THR A 108 -23.16 9.51 5.52
CA THR A 108 -23.41 10.78 6.23
C THR A 108 -23.04 12.03 5.42
N ASN A 109 -22.38 11.88 4.27
CA ASN A 109 -22.00 12.98 3.40
C ASN A 109 -23.24 13.70 2.84
N MET A 110 -23.42 14.96 3.25
CA MET A 110 -24.53 15.84 2.83
C MET A 110 -24.58 16.07 1.32
N THR A 111 -23.45 15.99 0.63
CA THR A 111 -23.35 16.20 -0.83
C THR A 111 -23.22 14.90 -1.62
N GLY A 112 -23.26 13.75 -0.95
CA GLY A 112 -22.99 12.43 -1.54
C GLY A 112 -23.96 12.00 -2.65
N ARG A 113 -25.07 12.72 -2.82
CA ARG A 113 -26.10 12.44 -3.84
C ARG A 113 -26.13 13.40 -5.03
N ILE A 114 -25.32 14.44 -5.04
CA ILE A 114 -25.40 15.48 -6.09
C ILE A 114 -25.06 14.92 -7.47
N VAL A 115 -24.02 14.07 -7.57
CA VAL A 115 -23.54 13.55 -8.86
C VAL A 115 -24.57 12.69 -9.58
N TRP A 116 -25.27 11.80 -8.87
CA TRP A 116 -26.10 10.78 -9.53
C TRP A 116 -27.27 11.38 -10.35
N PRO A 117 -28.10 12.31 -9.82
CA PRO A 117 -29.15 12.97 -10.60
C PRO A 117 -28.61 13.75 -11.80
N LEU A 118 -27.50 14.49 -11.62
CA LEU A 118 -26.87 15.27 -12.67
C LEU A 118 -26.35 14.38 -13.82
N ARG A 119 -25.76 13.24 -13.47
CA ARG A 119 -25.27 12.26 -14.44
C ARG A 119 -26.38 11.50 -15.15
N GLU A 120 -27.33 10.93 -14.39
CA GLU A 120 -28.32 10.00 -14.95
C GLU A 120 -29.54 10.70 -15.54
N LYS A 121 -29.94 11.87 -15.01
CA LYS A 121 -31.13 12.60 -15.47
C LYS A 121 -30.78 13.75 -16.42
N ASN A 122 -29.74 14.53 -16.12
CA ASN A 122 -29.31 15.65 -16.98
C ASN A 122 -28.28 15.25 -18.03
N HIS A 123 -27.74 14.04 -17.93
CA HIS A 123 -26.73 13.49 -18.85
C HIS A 123 -25.46 14.34 -18.96
N ILE A 124 -25.06 15.01 -17.88
CA ILE A 124 -23.87 15.86 -17.87
C ILE A 124 -22.60 15.05 -18.17
N GLU A 125 -21.80 15.54 -19.12
CA GLU A 125 -20.52 14.96 -19.55
C GLU A 125 -19.50 15.00 -18.41
N MET A 126 -18.87 13.85 -18.15
CA MET A 126 -17.88 13.62 -17.10
C MET A 126 -18.28 14.19 -15.73
N CYS A 127 -19.56 14.04 -15.38
CA CYS A 127 -20.09 14.49 -14.09
C CYS A 127 -19.50 13.66 -12.93
N THR A 128 -18.39 14.13 -12.38
CA THR A 128 -17.67 13.57 -11.21
C THR A 128 -17.76 14.51 -10.00
N ASN A 129 -17.16 14.12 -8.87
CA ASN A 129 -17.02 15.02 -7.72
C ASN A 129 -16.18 16.26 -8.06
N ALA A 130 -15.14 16.13 -8.90
CA ALA A 130 -14.36 17.28 -9.34
C ALA A 130 -15.20 18.23 -10.22
N TRP A 131 -16.03 17.69 -11.11
CA TRP A 131 -16.96 18.49 -11.93
C TRP A 131 -17.88 19.37 -11.08
N ILE A 132 -18.52 18.80 -10.03
CA ILE A 132 -19.45 19.57 -9.19
C ILE A 132 -18.76 20.62 -8.32
N LYS A 133 -17.47 20.43 -7.95
CA LYS A 133 -16.67 21.47 -7.28
C LYS A 133 -16.44 22.66 -8.19
N MET A 134 -16.00 22.40 -9.42
CA MET A 134 -15.79 23.45 -10.41
C MET A 134 -17.10 24.16 -10.77
N ALA A 135 -18.22 23.41 -10.82
CA ALA A 135 -19.53 24.00 -11.06
C ALA A 135 -19.95 24.99 -9.97
N GLU A 136 -19.72 24.66 -8.68
CA GLU A 136 -19.95 25.61 -7.58
C GLU A 136 -19.04 26.85 -7.69
N ILE A 137 -17.77 26.65 -8.08
CA ILE A 137 -16.82 27.75 -8.28
C ILE A 137 -17.32 28.70 -9.38
N PHE A 138 -17.71 28.20 -10.55
CA PHE A 138 -18.31 29.03 -11.61
C PHE A 138 -19.54 29.79 -11.16
N SER A 139 -20.37 29.15 -10.34
CA SER A 139 -21.61 29.75 -9.85
C SER A 139 -21.38 30.85 -8.83
N LYS A 140 -20.30 30.75 -8.04
CA LYS A 140 -19.94 31.75 -7.03
C LYS A 140 -19.13 32.90 -7.60
N TYR A 141 -18.39 32.67 -8.69
CA TYR A 141 -17.46 33.64 -9.28
C TYR A 141 -17.83 33.87 -10.76
N GLU A 142 -18.78 34.77 -11.00
CA GLU A 142 -19.32 35.05 -12.35
C GLU A 142 -18.29 35.57 -13.36
N ASN A 143 -17.17 36.11 -12.90
CA ASN A 143 -16.13 36.73 -13.74
C ASN A 143 -15.00 35.78 -14.15
N LEU A 144 -15.16 34.47 -13.91
CA LEU A 144 -14.19 33.47 -14.41
C LEU A 144 -14.18 33.38 -15.93
N ILE A 145 -15.33 33.63 -16.58
CA ILE A 145 -15.41 33.90 -18.01
C ILE A 145 -15.56 35.41 -18.16
N PRO A 146 -14.56 36.13 -18.71
CA PRO A 146 -14.63 37.58 -18.77
C PRO A 146 -15.78 38.02 -19.69
N LYS A 147 -16.69 38.86 -19.16
CA LYS A 147 -17.89 39.31 -19.89
C LYS A 147 -17.57 40.30 -21.00
N ASP A 148 -16.50 41.09 -20.82
CA ASP A 148 -16.13 42.23 -21.67
C ASP A 148 -15.17 41.89 -22.82
N LEU A 149 -15.02 40.61 -23.17
CA LEU A 149 -14.16 40.23 -24.30
C LEU A 149 -14.75 40.72 -25.63
N PRO A 150 -13.95 41.25 -26.57
CA PRO A 150 -14.40 41.60 -27.91
C PRO A 150 -15.08 40.42 -28.61
N ASP A 151 -16.17 40.64 -29.35
CA ASP A 151 -16.98 39.57 -29.96
C ASP A 151 -16.16 38.61 -30.85
N ASN A 152 -15.13 39.12 -31.52
CA ASN A 152 -14.28 38.34 -32.42
C ASN A 152 -13.14 37.57 -31.72
N GLN A 153 -12.97 37.71 -30.39
CA GLN A 153 -11.89 37.07 -29.65
C GLN A 153 -12.37 35.76 -28.99
N PRO A 154 -11.68 34.63 -29.18
CA PRO A 154 -12.04 33.39 -28.48
C PRO A 154 -11.79 33.53 -26.97
N PHE A 155 -12.62 32.86 -26.17
CA PHE A 155 -12.29 32.60 -24.78
C PHE A 155 -11.16 31.55 -24.74
N ARG A 156 -10.20 31.72 -23.84
CA ARG A 156 -8.99 30.89 -23.76
C ARG A 156 -8.76 30.40 -22.36
N SER A 157 -8.52 29.10 -22.18
CA SER A 157 -8.19 28.54 -20.88
C SER A 157 -7.05 27.52 -20.91
N VAL A 158 -6.34 27.40 -19.80
CA VAL A 158 -5.38 26.32 -19.54
C VAL A 158 -5.83 25.56 -18.31
N HIS A 159 -5.75 24.24 -18.35
CA HIS A 159 -6.10 23.39 -17.22
C HIS A 159 -4.90 22.50 -16.87
N ILE A 160 -4.32 22.74 -15.71
CA ILE A 160 -3.09 22.16 -15.19
C ILE A 160 -3.42 21.03 -14.22
N CYS A 161 -2.64 19.94 -14.28
CA CYS A 161 -2.84 18.74 -13.46
C CYS A 161 -4.27 18.20 -13.53
N GLU A 162 -4.85 18.26 -14.73
CA GLU A 162 -6.30 18.19 -14.91
C GLU A 162 -6.83 16.78 -15.27
N ALA A 163 -5.96 15.79 -15.49
CA ALA A 163 -6.42 14.45 -15.85
C ALA A 163 -7.41 13.89 -14.78
N PRO A 164 -8.59 13.37 -15.18
CA PRO A 164 -9.00 13.01 -16.54
C PRO A 164 -9.74 14.10 -17.34
N GLY A 165 -10.00 15.29 -16.79
CA GLY A 165 -10.59 16.44 -17.52
C GLY A 165 -11.87 17.04 -16.92
N ALA A 166 -12.17 16.76 -15.64
CA ALA A 166 -13.47 17.08 -15.06
C ALA A 166 -13.77 18.60 -15.00
N PHE A 167 -12.78 19.44 -14.68
CA PHE A 167 -12.94 20.89 -14.71
C PHE A 167 -13.04 21.42 -16.14
N ILE A 168 -12.44 20.75 -17.14
CA ILE A 168 -12.60 21.10 -18.55
C ILE A 168 -14.07 20.92 -18.95
N CYS A 169 -14.67 19.76 -18.67
CA CYS A 169 -16.09 19.53 -18.96
C CYS A 169 -17.03 20.46 -18.17
N ALA A 170 -16.67 20.83 -16.92
CA ALA A 170 -17.43 21.83 -16.16
C ALA A 170 -17.31 23.22 -16.80
N THR A 171 -16.12 23.60 -17.26
CA THR A 171 -15.88 24.86 -17.97
C THR A 171 -16.68 24.93 -19.26
N ASN A 172 -16.73 23.84 -20.03
CA ASN A 172 -17.56 23.74 -21.23
C ASN A 172 -19.03 24.02 -20.95
N PHE A 173 -19.56 23.42 -19.88
CA PHE A 173 -20.97 23.58 -19.49
C PHE A 173 -21.32 25.03 -19.15
N TYR A 174 -20.45 25.73 -18.42
CA TYR A 174 -20.69 27.15 -18.10
C TYR A 174 -20.39 28.09 -19.27
N PHE A 175 -19.47 27.71 -20.15
CA PHE A 175 -19.22 28.44 -21.39
C PHE A 175 -20.41 28.38 -22.35
N ASP A 176 -21.05 27.21 -22.48
CA ASP A 176 -22.29 27.04 -23.25
C ASP A 176 -23.40 27.95 -22.73
N LYS A 177 -23.65 27.92 -21.42
CA LYS A 177 -24.61 28.84 -20.77
C LYS A 177 -24.27 30.31 -20.97
N TYR A 178 -22.98 30.66 -20.94
CA TYR A 178 -22.56 32.02 -21.21
C TYR A 178 -22.95 32.45 -22.63
N ASN A 179 -22.76 31.57 -23.63
CA ASN A 179 -23.19 31.80 -25.01
C ASN A 179 -24.71 31.88 -25.14
N GLU A 180 -25.48 31.04 -24.45
CA GLU A 180 -26.96 31.10 -24.43
C GLU A 180 -27.49 32.44 -23.93
N ASN A 181 -26.78 33.07 -22.98
CA ASN A 181 -27.15 34.38 -22.41
C ASN A 181 -26.66 35.58 -23.24
N ARG A 182 -25.91 35.37 -24.33
CA ARG A 182 -25.52 36.46 -25.24
C ARG A 182 -26.72 36.92 -26.08
N HIS A 183 -26.61 38.14 -26.60
CA HIS A 183 -27.64 38.71 -27.47
C HIS A 183 -27.86 37.82 -28.71
N PRO A 184 -29.11 37.51 -29.13
CA PRO A 184 -29.41 36.56 -30.22
C PRO A 184 -28.80 36.88 -31.60
N ARG A 185 -28.34 38.12 -31.79
CA ARG A 185 -27.67 38.58 -33.03
C ARG A 185 -26.15 38.41 -33.01
N SER A 186 -25.56 38.05 -31.86
CA SER A 186 -24.12 37.81 -31.74
C SER A 186 -23.82 36.35 -32.08
N SER A 187 -22.81 36.12 -32.92
CA SER A 187 -22.31 34.77 -33.18
C SER A 187 -21.84 34.10 -31.88
N PRO A 188 -21.99 32.77 -31.73
CA PRO A 188 -21.47 32.05 -30.57
C PRO A 188 -19.97 32.29 -30.43
N ARG A 189 -19.52 32.62 -29.22
CA ARG A 189 -18.10 32.79 -28.97
C ARG A 189 -17.41 31.44 -29.03
N GLN A 190 -16.21 31.40 -29.61
CA GLN A 190 -15.37 30.21 -29.63
C GLN A 190 -14.60 30.04 -28.32
N TRP A 191 -14.31 28.80 -27.95
CA TRP A 191 -13.46 28.47 -26.80
C TRP A 191 -12.27 27.63 -27.24
N GLU A 192 -11.09 28.09 -26.88
CA GLU A 192 -9.83 27.39 -27.07
C GLU A 192 -9.27 27.00 -25.70
N TRP A 193 -8.98 25.71 -25.51
CA TRP A 193 -8.42 25.25 -24.25
C TRP A 193 -7.19 24.39 -24.47
N THR A 194 -6.33 24.32 -23.45
CA THR A 194 -5.17 23.42 -23.43
C THR A 194 -5.10 22.69 -22.08
N GLY A 195 -5.02 21.37 -22.12
CA GLY A 195 -4.80 20.54 -20.93
C GLY A 195 -3.31 20.23 -20.74
N LEU A 196 -2.82 20.27 -19.50
CA LEU A 196 -1.50 19.76 -19.10
C LEU A 196 -1.68 18.85 -17.89
N SER A 197 -1.09 17.67 -17.93
CA SER A 197 -1.04 16.71 -16.83
C SER A 197 0.05 15.67 -17.12
N LEU A 198 0.43 14.88 -16.12
CA LEU A 198 1.27 13.70 -16.34
C LEU A 198 0.70 12.85 -17.48
N ASN A 199 1.55 12.49 -18.43
CA ASN A 199 1.19 11.80 -19.66
C ASN A 199 0.86 10.32 -19.40
N PRO A 200 -0.40 9.86 -19.60
CA PRO A 200 -0.80 8.46 -19.40
C PRO A 200 -0.12 7.46 -20.33
N TYR A 201 0.58 7.95 -21.36
CA TYR A 201 1.26 7.18 -22.39
C TYR A 201 2.79 7.12 -22.20
N TYR A 202 3.34 7.84 -21.22
CA TYR A 202 4.77 7.92 -20.97
C TYR A 202 5.19 6.90 -19.89
N GLU A 203 6.20 6.10 -20.20
CA GLU A 203 6.66 4.98 -19.33
C GLU A 203 7.39 5.46 -18.07
N GLY A 204 8.03 6.64 -18.12
CA GLY A 204 8.81 7.18 -17.01
C GLY A 204 7.96 7.85 -15.92
N ASN A 205 6.64 7.95 -16.10
CA ASN A 205 5.76 8.52 -15.08
C ASN A 205 5.41 7.51 -14.00
N ASP A 206 5.44 7.95 -12.75
CA ASP A 206 4.97 7.17 -11.61
C ASP A 206 3.47 6.85 -11.76
N GLN A 207 3.15 5.56 -11.77
CA GLN A 207 1.80 5.05 -11.93
C GLN A 207 0.87 5.33 -10.74
N GLU A 208 1.42 5.70 -9.57
CA GLU A 208 0.64 6.11 -8.39
C GLU A 208 0.34 7.61 -8.38
N ALA A 209 1.20 8.42 -9.01
CA ALA A 209 1.01 9.85 -9.15
C ALA A 209 0.08 10.21 -10.34
N MET A 210 0.02 9.34 -11.35
CA MET A 210 -0.67 9.61 -12.61
C MET A 210 -2.09 9.01 -12.67
N VAL A 211 -3.03 9.77 -13.25
CA VAL A 211 -4.36 9.27 -13.61
C VAL A 211 -4.33 8.60 -14.98
N ASP A 212 -4.74 7.34 -15.05
CA ASP A 212 -4.66 6.53 -16.28
C ASP A 212 -5.95 6.43 -17.10
N ASP A 213 -7.03 7.08 -16.65
CA ASP A 213 -8.27 7.21 -17.41
C ASP A 213 -8.07 8.19 -18.57
N ASP A 214 -7.77 7.64 -19.74
CA ASP A 214 -7.39 8.38 -20.93
C ASP A 214 -8.54 8.62 -21.91
N ARG A 215 -9.78 8.24 -21.56
CA ARG A 215 -10.92 8.25 -22.50
C ARG A 215 -11.31 9.65 -22.99
N PHE A 216 -11.20 10.66 -22.12
CA PHE A 216 -11.38 12.06 -22.52
C PHE A 216 -10.13 12.59 -23.24
N ILE A 217 -8.95 12.24 -22.73
CA ILE A 217 -7.65 12.69 -23.24
C ILE A 217 -7.45 12.26 -24.70
N ILE A 218 -7.73 11.00 -25.03
CA ILE A 218 -7.50 10.45 -26.37
C ILE A 218 -8.40 11.08 -27.43
N GLU A 219 -9.66 11.36 -27.09
CA GLU A 219 -10.60 12.00 -28.02
C GLU A 219 -10.24 13.46 -28.29
N THR A 220 -9.53 14.09 -27.34
CA THR A 220 -9.14 15.51 -27.37
C THR A 220 -7.62 15.70 -27.46
N LEU A 221 -6.89 14.71 -27.97
CA LEU A 221 -5.43 14.60 -27.85
C LEU A 221 -4.67 15.83 -28.39
N ASP A 222 -5.19 16.48 -29.44
CA ASP A 222 -4.65 17.71 -30.05
C ASP A 222 -4.67 18.92 -29.08
N ARG A 223 -5.57 18.90 -28.11
CA ARG A 223 -5.73 19.94 -27.06
C ARG A 223 -4.87 19.68 -25.83
N TRP A 224 -4.22 18.53 -25.71
CA TRP A 224 -3.30 18.25 -24.60
C TRP A 224 -1.87 18.69 -24.93
N TYR A 225 -1.12 19.09 -23.91
CA TYR A 225 0.29 19.41 -23.99
C TYR A 225 1.04 18.68 -22.88
N PHE A 226 1.87 17.71 -23.29
CA PHE A 226 2.63 16.84 -22.40
C PHE A 226 4.09 17.29 -22.20
N GLY A 227 4.39 18.58 -22.40
CA GLY A 227 5.75 19.07 -22.22
C GLY A 227 6.68 18.79 -23.42
N LYS A 228 7.91 19.26 -23.31
CA LYS A 228 8.99 19.10 -24.29
C LYS A 228 9.58 17.69 -24.25
N ASP A 229 9.65 17.11 -23.06
CA ASP A 229 10.10 15.74 -22.79
C ASP A 229 8.97 14.70 -22.93
N ASN A 230 7.74 15.15 -23.21
CA ASN A 230 6.53 14.35 -23.31
C ASN A 230 6.10 13.66 -21.98
N SER A 231 6.68 14.03 -20.84
CA SER A 231 6.30 13.46 -19.53
C SER A 231 5.02 14.09 -18.97
N GLY A 232 4.74 15.35 -19.30
CA GLY A 232 3.67 16.14 -18.73
C GLY A 232 3.95 16.58 -17.28
N ASN A 233 5.19 16.43 -16.80
CA ASN A 233 5.59 16.84 -15.47
C ASN A 233 5.71 18.37 -15.41
N ILE A 234 4.85 19.01 -14.62
CA ILE A 234 4.88 20.47 -14.47
C ILE A 234 6.07 20.95 -13.62
N LEU A 235 6.64 20.09 -12.78
CA LEU A 235 7.82 20.41 -11.96
C LEU A 235 9.09 20.62 -12.80
N ASP A 236 9.03 20.32 -14.10
CA ASP A 236 10.06 20.71 -15.06
C ASP A 236 9.72 22.07 -15.69
N LYS A 237 10.56 23.07 -15.42
CA LYS A 237 10.44 24.42 -16.02
C LYS A 237 10.49 24.41 -17.55
N GLU A 238 11.14 23.45 -18.20
CA GLU A 238 11.15 23.34 -19.66
C GLU A 238 9.76 23.01 -20.22
N ASN A 239 8.98 22.22 -19.47
CA ASN A 239 7.60 21.93 -19.81
C ASN A 239 6.71 23.16 -19.65
N ILE A 240 6.91 23.96 -18.59
CA ILE A 240 6.22 25.25 -18.42
C ILE A 240 6.56 26.22 -19.56
N ASN A 241 7.85 26.39 -19.87
CA ASN A 241 8.30 27.26 -20.96
C ASN A 241 7.71 26.85 -22.32
N GLY A 242 7.67 25.54 -22.59
CA GLY A 242 7.07 25.00 -23.81
C GLY A 242 5.56 25.23 -23.89
N LEU A 243 4.84 25.12 -22.77
CA LEU A 243 3.42 25.46 -22.69
C LEU A 243 3.21 26.95 -23.01
N TRP A 244 3.96 27.84 -22.36
CA TRP A 244 3.87 29.29 -22.61
C TRP A 244 4.17 29.64 -24.07
N LYS A 245 5.10 28.93 -24.71
CA LYS A 245 5.37 29.09 -26.14
C LYS A 245 4.16 28.65 -26.98
N LYS A 246 3.58 27.47 -26.72
CA LYS A 246 2.41 26.92 -27.45
C LYS A 246 1.20 27.86 -27.39
N ILE A 247 0.88 28.41 -26.21
CA ILE A 247 -0.29 29.29 -26.05
C ILE A 247 -0.11 30.67 -26.70
N ARG A 248 1.14 31.12 -26.91
CA ARG A 248 1.45 32.43 -27.50
C ARG A 248 1.57 32.43 -29.02
N THR A 249 1.61 31.26 -29.67
CA THR A 249 1.86 31.13 -31.12
C THR A 249 0.64 31.29 -32.03
N ASN A 250 -0.59 31.20 -31.51
CA ASN A 250 -1.81 31.22 -32.34
C ASN A 250 -2.90 32.12 -31.77
N PRO A 251 -3.39 33.12 -32.51
CA PRO A 251 -2.73 34.38 -32.89
C PRO A 251 -1.71 34.95 -31.87
N PRO A 252 -0.76 35.77 -32.34
CA PRO A 252 0.33 36.29 -31.52
C PRO A 252 -0.23 37.26 -30.48
N SER A 253 0.25 37.15 -29.24
CA SER A 253 0.18 38.15 -28.15
C SER A 253 -0.93 38.11 -27.09
N SER A 254 -1.86 37.14 -27.06
CA SER A 254 -2.75 36.99 -25.89
C SER A 254 -2.56 35.62 -25.26
N GLY A 255 -2.06 35.58 -24.02
CA GLY A 255 -2.11 34.40 -23.16
C GLY A 255 -3.55 33.91 -22.93
N VAL A 256 -3.82 33.30 -21.77
CA VAL A 256 -5.15 32.75 -21.47
C VAL A 256 -5.93 33.57 -20.46
N HIS A 257 -7.25 33.47 -20.51
CA HIS A 257 -8.18 34.21 -19.66
C HIS A 257 -8.47 33.48 -18.34
N LEU A 258 -8.38 32.16 -18.34
CA LEU A 258 -8.60 31.31 -17.18
C LEU A 258 -7.49 30.25 -17.09
N VAL A 259 -6.91 30.10 -15.91
CA VAL A 259 -6.09 28.93 -15.58
C VAL A 259 -6.74 28.20 -14.41
N THR A 260 -6.87 26.86 -14.52
CA THR A 260 -7.27 26.01 -13.40
C THR A 260 -6.15 25.04 -13.05
N GLY A 261 -5.96 24.73 -11.77
CA GLY A 261 -5.07 23.67 -11.27
C GLY A 261 -5.77 22.82 -10.22
N ASP A 262 -5.83 21.51 -10.43
CA ASP A 262 -6.41 20.53 -9.47
C ASP A 262 -5.35 19.52 -8.98
N GLY A 263 -4.07 19.87 -9.09
CA GLY A 263 -2.93 19.05 -8.68
C GLY A 263 -2.94 18.67 -7.21
N SER A 264 -2.50 17.44 -6.94
CA SER A 264 -2.21 16.94 -5.60
C SER A 264 -1.31 15.73 -5.71
N VAL A 265 -0.52 15.46 -4.68
CA VAL A 265 0.22 14.19 -4.54
C VAL A 265 -0.44 13.32 -3.47
N ASN A 266 -0.16 12.00 -3.50
CA ASN A 266 -0.65 11.08 -2.48
C ASN A 266 0.02 11.39 -1.13
N ALA A 267 -0.76 12.01 -0.23
CA ALA A 267 -0.40 12.30 1.17
C ALA A 267 -1.07 11.33 2.16
N SER A 268 -1.50 10.16 1.70
CA SER A 268 -2.19 9.12 2.50
C SER A 268 -1.39 8.68 3.74
N ASP A 269 -0.08 8.85 3.68
CA ASP A 269 0.87 8.42 4.70
C ASP A 269 1.02 9.39 5.88
N ASP A 270 0.76 10.68 5.65
CA ASP A 270 0.74 11.69 6.69
C ASP A 270 -0.18 12.84 6.25
N ILE A 271 -1.47 12.65 6.53
CA ILE A 271 -2.51 13.62 6.18
C ILE A 271 -2.28 14.95 6.93
N ASN A 272 -1.62 14.90 8.09
CA ASN A 272 -1.36 16.09 8.91
C ASN A 272 -0.27 16.98 8.30
N GLU A 273 0.60 16.42 7.45
CA GLU A 273 1.67 17.15 6.73
C GLU A 273 1.36 17.34 5.24
N GLN A 274 0.09 17.16 4.83
CA GLN A 274 -0.33 17.28 3.44
C GLN A 274 0.08 18.63 2.83
N GLU A 275 -0.07 19.72 3.58
CA GLU A 275 0.26 21.08 3.14
C GLU A 275 1.73 21.21 2.73
N SER A 276 2.65 20.77 3.59
CA SER A 276 4.10 20.78 3.34
C SER A 276 4.47 19.92 2.12
N VAL A 277 3.85 18.75 1.98
CA VAL A 277 4.15 17.76 0.94
C VAL A 277 3.76 18.23 -0.46
N VAL A 278 2.70 19.04 -0.60
CA VAL A 278 2.21 19.54 -1.90
C VAL A 278 2.73 20.94 -2.25
N SER A 279 3.45 21.60 -1.33
CA SER A 279 3.87 23.00 -1.45
C SER A 279 4.62 23.31 -2.75
N GLU A 280 5.56 22.46 -3.16
CA GLU A 280 6.31 22.58 -4.41
C GLU A 280 5.40 22.53 -5.66
N LEU A 281 4.40 21.63 -5.64
CA LEU A 281 3.45 21.50 -6.74
C LEU A 281 2.58 22.75 -6.86
N HIS A 282 2.01 23.22 -5.75
CA HIS A 282 1.19 24.45 -5.75
C HIS A 282 1.99 25.69 -6.16
N TYR A 283 3.23 25.81 -5.69
CA TYR A 283 4.15 26.86 -6.14
C TYR A 283 4.28 26.82 -7.67
N THR A 284 4.59 25.65 -8.20
CA THR A 284 4.82 25.45 -9.64
C THR A 284 3.55 25.73 -10.47
N GLU A 285 2.39 25.25 -10.05
CA GLU A 285 1.10 25.53 -10.70
C GLU A 285 0.80 27.03 -10.74
N ALA A 286 1.03 27.75 -9.63
CA ALA A 286 0.83 29.19 -9.55
C ALA A 286 1.79 29.98 -10.46
N ILE A 287 3.08 29.62 -10.51
CA ILE A 287 4.05 30.26 -11.42
C ILE A 287 3.68 30.01 -12.88
N CYS A 288 3.34 28.76 -13.21
CA CYS A 288 2.87 28.39 -14.55
C CYS A 288 1.65 29.20 -14.96
N ALA A 289 0.69 29.37 -14.05
CA ALA A 289 -0.51 30.18 -14.27
C ALA A 289 -0.19 31.66 -14.52
N MET A 290 0.63 32.29 -13.67
CA MET A 290 0.98 33.71 -13.82
C MET A 290 1.69 34.03 -15.14
N GLY A 291 2.53 33.11 -15.64
CA GLY A 291 3.16 33.27 -16.96
C GLY A 291 2.25 32.99 -18.15
N ALA A 292 1.14 32.27 -17.93
CA ALA A 292 0.15 31.95 -18.96
C ALA A 292 -0.96 33.00 -19.09
N LEU A 293 -1.34 33.67 -18.00
CA LEU A 293 -2.49 34.56 -17.93
C LEU A 293 -2.30 35.90 -18.67
N VAL A 294 -3.38 36.40 -19.29
CA VAL A 294 -3.49 37.81 -19.71
C VAL A 294 -3.88 38.71 -18.55
N LYS A 295 -3.59 40.02 -18.64
CA LYS A 295 -4.14 41.01 -17.70
C LYS A 295 -5.66 40.91 -17.68
N GLY A 296 -6.23 40.92 -16.48
CA GLY A 296 -7.66 40.70 -16.24
C GLY A 296 -8.07 39.23 -16.12
N GLY A 297 -7.19 38.28 -16.44
CA GLY A 297 -7.46 36.84 -16.33
C GLY A 297 -7.63 36.36 -14.89
N SER A 298 -8.08 35.11 -14.75
CA SER A 298 -8.43 34.50 -13.46
C SER A 298 -7.72 33.16 -13.24
N LEU A 299 -7.42 32.85 -11.98
CA LEU A 299 -6.81 31.60 -11.54
C LEU A 299 -7.73 30.90 -10.54
N VAL A 300 -7.92 29.59 -10.72
CA VAL A 300 -8.52 28.69 -9.73
C VAL A 300 -7.49 27.60 -9.40
N LEU A 301 -7.01 27.55 -8.17
CA LEU A 301 -5.99 26.60 -7.75
C LEU A 301 -6.46 25.82 -6.52
N LYS A 302 -6.38 24.50 -6.56
CA LYS A 302 -6.59 23.66 -5.37
C LYS A 302 -5.51 23.94 -4.34
N MET A 303 -5.89 24.03 -3.08
CA MET A 303 -5.02 24.16 -1.92
C MET A 303 -5.56 23.30 -0.78
N PHE A 304 -4.87 23.27 0.37
CA PHE A 304 -5.30 22.53 1.56
C PHE A 304 -5.38 23.45 2.78
N ASP A 305 -4.68 23.09 3.84
CA ASP A 305 -4.53 23.88 5.06
C ASP A 305 -3.71 25.17 4.79
N LEU A 306 -3.67 26.08 5.78
CA LEU A 306 -3.13 27.44 5.65
C LEU A 306 -2.10 27.77 6.75
N PHE A 307 -1.38 26.76 7.24
CA PHE A 307 -0.52 26.89 8.42
C PHE A 307 0.94 27.17 8.07
N GLU A 308 1.41 26.64 6.94
CA GLU A 308 2.83 26.60 6.60
C GLU A 308 3.27 27.89 5.91
N CYS A 309 4.50 28.33 6.19
CA CYS A 309 5.06 29.55 5.60
C CYS A 309 5.09 29.50 4.06
N ASP A 310 5.25 28.32 3.44
CA ASP A 310 5.23 28.17 1.99
C ASP A 310 3.89 28.60 1.38
N THR A 311 2.78 28.14 1.99
CA THR A 311 1.41 28.53 1.61
C THR A 311 1.18 30.01 1.81
N ILE A 312 1.62 30.55 2.96
CA ILE A 312 1.44 31.97 3.31
C ILE A 312 2.17 32.86 2.30
N CYS A 313 3.43 32.54 1.98
CA CYS A 313 4.22 33.27 1.00
C CYS A 313 3.56 33.21 -0.39
N LEU A 314 3.09 32.04 -0.81
CA LEU A 314 2.44 31.87 -2.11
C LEU A 314 1.14 32.70 -2.21
N LEU A 315 0.29 32.66 -1.19
CA LEU A 315 -0.94 33.45 -1.13
C LEU A 315 -0.65 34.95 -1.17
N TYR A 316 0.39 35.40 -0.48
CA TYR A 316 0.79 36.81 -0.51
C TYR A 316 1.25 37.24 -1.92
N ILE A 317 2.07 36.42 -2.59
CA ILE A 317 2.49 36.68 -3.98
C ILE A 317 1.28 36.75 -4.92
N LEU A 318 0.30 35.84 -4.77
CA LEU A 318 -0.94 35.89 -5.55
C LEU A 318 -1.75 37.16 -5.24
N ALA A 319 -1.84 37.58 -3.97
CA ALA A 319 -2.56 38.80 -3.59
C ALA A 319 -1.96 40.07 -4.23
N LEU A 320 -0.63 40.11 -4.40
CA LEU A 320 0.06 41.20 -5.11
C LEU A 320 -0.33 41.25 -6.59
N HIS A 321 -0.52 40.10 -7.24
CA HIS A 321 -0.71 40.00 -8.67
C HIS A 321 -2.18 39.92 -9.12
N PHE A 322 -3.15 39.84 -8.21
CA PHE A 322 -4.58 39.74 -8.54
C PHE A 322 -5.44 40.77 -7.81
N LYS A 323 -6.43 41.34 -8.51
CA LYS A 323 -7.37 42.34 -7.95
C LYS A 323 -8.11 41.82 -6.71
N GLU A 324 -8.54 40.57 -6.75
CA GLU A 324 -9.22 39.89 -5.66
C GLU A 324 -8.58 38.52 -5.44
N LEU A 325 -8.29 38.17 -4.19
CA LEU A 325 -7.85 36.84 -3.79
C LEU A 325 -8.83 36.28 -2.76
N SER A 326 -9.38 35.10 -3.03
CA SER A 326 -10.32 34.43 -2.14
C SER A 326 -9.93 32.99 -1.87
N ILE A 327 -10.26 32.49 -0.68
CA ILE A 327 -10.21 31.09 -0.31
C ILE A 327 -11.65 30.58 -0.23
N PHE A 328 -11.94 29.50 -0.92
CA PHE A 328 -13.27 28.92 -1.04
C PHE A 328 -13.26 27.41 -0.82
N LYS A 329 -14.18 26.92 0.01
CA LYS A 329 -14.42 25.49 0.18
C LYS A 329 -15.80 25.14 -0.41
N PRO A 330 -15.87 24.58 -1.63
CA PRO A 330 -17.13 24.09 -2.20
C PRO A 330 -17.85 23.12 -1.26
N ALA A 331 -19.18 23.11 -1.27
CA ALA A 331 -20.00 22.16 -0.53
C ALA A 331 -19.71 20.71 -0.94
N SER A 332 -19.48 20.51 -2.23
CA SER A 332 -19.13 19.23 -2.84
C SER A 332 -17.72 18.73 -2.53
N SER A 333 -16.84 19.59 -1.98
CA SER A 333 -15.61 19.11 -1.38
C SER A 333 -15.91 18.42 -0.05
N TYR A 334 -15.38 17.22 0.13
CA TYR A 334 -15.73 16.36 1.26
C TYR A 334 -15.44 17.04 2.60
N ALA A 335 -16.48 17.45 3.34
CA ALA A 335 -16.35 18.43 4.43
C ALA A 335 -15.23 18.17 5.48
N PRO A 336 -14.94 16.91 5.88
CA PRO A 336 -13.83 16.60 6.80
C PRO A 336 -12.41 16.71 6.21
N ASN A 337 -12.23 16.95 4.90
CA ASN A 337 -10.91 17.12 4.29
C ASN A 337 -10.41 18.57 4.38
N ALA A 338 -9.10 18.72 4.19
CA ALA A 338 -8.43 20.03 4.15
C ALA A 338 -8.64 20.77 2.83
N GLU A 339 -9.14 20.09 1.79
CA GLU A 339 -9.20 20.65 0.42
C GLU A 339 -10.01 21.96 0.38
N THR A 340 -9.35 23.01 -0.10
CA THR A 340 -9.89 24.33 -0.38
C THR A 340 -9.43 24.77 -1.78
N TYR A 341 -9.97 25.88 -2.26
CA TYR A 341 -9.60 26.45 -3.56
C TYR A 341 -9.27 27.93 -3.38
N VAL A 342 -8.12 28.33 -3.90
CA VAL A 342 -7.76 29.72 -4.10
C VAL A 342 -8.37 30.17 -5.42
N VAL A 343 -9.19 31.22 -5.36
CA VAL A 343 -9.77 31.86 -6.53
C VAL A 343 -9.24 33.28 -6.59
N ALA A 344 -8.39 33.54 -7.59
CA ALA A 344 -7.77 34.83 -7.80
C ALA A 344 -8.32 35.47 -9.09
N LEU A 345 -8.91 36.66 -8.99
CA LEU A 345 -9.57 37.33 -10.10
C LEU A 345 -8.84 38.61 -10.50
N GLY A 346 -8.81 38.88 -11.81
CA GLY A 346 -8.30 40.13 -12.35
C GLY A 346 -6.79 40.26 -12.22
N PHE A 347 -6.05 39.37 -12.89
CA PHE A 347 -4.60 39.38 -12.94
C PHE A 347 -4.06 40.76 -13.36
N ARG A 348 -3.18 41.36 -12.57
CA ARG A 348 -2.57 42.67 -12.82
C ARG A 348 -1.43 42.60 -13.84
N GLY A 349 -0.93 41.40 -14.12
CA GLY A 349 0.31 41.16 -14.86
C GLY A 349 1.50 41.00 -13.90
N ILE A 350 2.55 40.34 -14.38
CA ILE A 350 3.81 40.15 -13.67
C ILE A 350 4.97 40.65 -14.55
N ASP A 351 5.95 41.30 -13.93
CA ASP A 351 7.17 41.70 -14.64
C ASP A 351 7.95 40.45 -15.06
N ARG A 352 8.55 40.48 -16.26
CA ARG A 352 9.25 39.33 -16.82
C ARG A 352 10.46 38.92 -15.97
N VAL A 353 11.19 39.88 -15.41
CA VAL A 353 12.36 39.61 -14.55
C VAL A 353 11.92 38.88 -13.28
N VAL A 354 10.80 39.31 -12.69
CA VAL A 354 10.23 38.67 -11.50
C VAL A 354 9.72 37.27 -11.82
N LEU A 355 9.01 37.09 -12.95
CA LEU A 355 8.52 35.78 -13.39
C LEU A 355 9.68 34.80 -13.66
N ASP A 356 10.72 35.25 -14.37
CA ASP A 356 11.90 34.43 -14.68
C ASP A 356 12.66 34.06 -13.39
N SER A 357 12.74 34.98 -12.42
CA SER A 357 13.29 34.73 -11.08
C SER A 357 12.51 33.65 -10.34
N LEU A 358 11.18 33.74 -10.27
CA LEU A 358 10.32 32.73 -9.66
C LEU A 358 10.43 31.37 -10.38
N LEU A 359 10.42 31.38 -11.72
CA LEU A 359 10.56 30.17 -12.53
C LEU A 359 11.91 29.48 -12.31
N SER A 360 12.98 30.22 -11.99
CA SER A 360 14.31 29.65 -11.76
C SER A 360 14.35 28.64 -10.62
N PHE A 361 13.43 28.75 -9.65
CA PHE A 361 13.27 27.83 -8.52
C PHE A 361 12.39 26.61 -8.83
N VAL A 362 11.69 26.59 -9.96
CA VAL A 362 11.04 25.36 -10.48
C VAL A 362 12.16 24.46 -11.01
N SER A 363 12.63 23.55 -10.15
CA SER A 363 13.75 22.67 -10.45
C SER A 363 13.71 21.42 -9.58
N ALA A 364 14.40 20.37 -9.98
CA ALA A 364 14.56 19.15 -9.18
C ALA A 364 15.25 19.36 -7.81
N LYS A 365 15.75 20.58 -7.52
CA LYS A 365 16.36 20.98 -6.25
C LYS A 365 15.60 22.17 -5.66
N PHE A 366 14.28 22.04 -5.51
CA PHE A 366 13.47 23.03 -4.81
C PHE A 366 14.10 23.34 -3.43
N PRO A 367 14.25 24.62 -3.03
CA PRO A 367 15.02 24.97 -1.83
C PRO A 367 14.45 24.34 -0.56
N PHE A 368 15.15 23.34 -0.01
CA PHE A 368 14.74 22.64 1.19
C PHE A 368 15.00 23.48 2.45
N GLY A 369 14.00 23.58 3.33
CA GLY A 369 14.12 24.28 4.62
C GLY A 369 14.20 25.80 4.54
N LYS A 370 14.02 26.39 3.36
CA LYS A 370 14.03 27.84 3.15
C LYS A 370 12.62 28.38 2.87
N ALA A 371 12.32 29.56 3.38
CA ALA A 371 11.05 30.25 3.13
C ALA A 371 11.10 31.03 1.83
N LEU A 372 10.05 30.94 1.02
CA LEU A 372 9.93 31.69 -0.25
C LEU A 372 10.10 33.21 -0.04
N LEU A 373 9.55 33.75 1.05
CA LEU A 373 9.75 35.14 1.50
C LEU A 373 10.15 35.16 2.98
N SER A 374 11.00 36.11 3.36
CA SER A 374 11.22 36.42 4.77
C SER A 374 9.92 36.94 5.40
N ARG A 375 9.73 36.62 6.68
CA ARG A 375 8.53 37.00 7.45
C ARG A 375 8.29 38.51 7.47
N ASP A 376 9.35 39.31 7.50
CA ASP A 376 9.30 40.78 7.58
C ASP A 376 8.77 41.43 6.29
N LEU A 377 8.79 40.71 5.17
CA LEU A 377 8.28 41.19 3.88
C LEU A 377 6.76 41.05 3.75
N ILE A 378 6.11 40.35 4.69
CA ILE A 378 4.67 40.11 4.66
C ILE A 378 3.98 41.04 5.67
N PRO A 379 3.09 41.95 5.22
CA PRO A 379 2.38 42.88 6.08
C PRO A 379 1.59 42.18 7.17
N GLN A 380 1.64 42.72 8.40
CA GLN A 380 0.89 42.16 9.52
C GLN A 380 -0.63 42.17 9.28
N SER A 381 -1.16 43.14 8.53
CA SER A 381 -2.59 43.17 8.16
C SER A 381 -3.00 41.94 7.36
N PHE A 382 -2.19 41.54 6.37
CA PHE A 382 -2.44 40.34 5.56
C PHE A 382 -2.43 39.08 6.41
N LEU A 383 -1.47 38.98 7.35
CA LEU A 383 -1.36 37.82 8.22
C LEU A 383 -2.47 37.72 9.23
N ASN A 384 -2.95 38.85 9.76
CA ASN A 384 -4.11 38.86 10.64
C ASN A 384 -5.36 38.34 9.91
N GLU A 385 -5.56 38.72 8.63
CA GLU A 385 -6.65 38.15 7.82
C GLU A 385 -6.44 36.65 7.56
N LEU A 386 -5.21 36.23 7.24
CA LEU A 386 -4.88 34.83 7.01
C LEU A 386 -5.13 33.97 8.24
N ILE A 387 -4.75 34.42 9.44
CA ILE A 387 -5.02 33.72 10.71
C ILE A 387 -6.52 33.57 10.93
N GLN A 388 -7.31 34.63 10.70
CA GLN A 388 -8.78 34.56 10.80
C GLN A 388 -9.38 33.57 9.79
N PHE A 389 -8.81 33.49 8.58
CA PHE A 389 -9.29 32.56 7.56
C PHE A 389 -8.92 31.12 7.91
N ALA A 390 -7.69 30.89 8.37
CA ALA A 390 -7.23 29.60 8.87
C ALA A 390 -8.12 29.11 10.02
N GLU A 391 -8.36 29.94 11.04
CA GLU A 391 -9.25 29.61 12.15
C GLU A 391 -10.66 29.23 11.65
N TYR A 392 -11.22 30.01 10.73
CA TYR A 392 -12.53 29.74 10.16
C TYR A 392 -12.59 28.36 9.48
N PHE A 393 -11.67 28.06 8.55
CA PHE A 393 -11.68 26.79 7.82
C PHE A 393 -11.34 25.60 8.72
N THR A 394 -10.39 25.76 9.64
CA THR A 394 -10.07 24.75 10.66
C THR A 394 -11.29 24.40 11.50
N MET A 395 -12.03 25.40 11.98
CA MET A 395 -13.22 25.17 12.78
C MET A 395 -14.31 24.42 11.99
N LYS A 396 -14.50 24.75 10.70
CA LYS A 396 -15.44 24.02 9.84
C LYS A 396 -15.04 22.56 9.65
N GLN A 397 -13.75 22.29 9.52
CA GLN A 397 -13.26 20.91 9.40
C GLN A 397 -13.45 20.13 10.70
N ILE A 398 -13.11 20.73 11.85
CA ILE A 398 -13.33 20.12 13.19
C ILE A 398 -14.81 19.79 13.37
N GLN A 399 -15.71 20.76 13.13
CA GLN A 399 -17.15 20.55 13.22
C GLN A 399 -17.63 19.41 12.32
N ALA A 400 -17.11 19.28 11.10
CA ALA A 400 -17.48 18.20 10.20
C ALA A 400 -16.97 16.82 10.67
N ILE A 401 -15.77 16.75 11.24
CA ILE A 401 -15.21 15.51 11.82
C ILE A 401 -16.03 15.10 13.05
N GLU A 402 -16.27 16.03 13.97
CA GLU A 402 -17.02 15.79 15.19
C GLU A 402 -18.46 15.37 14.90
N ARG A 403 -19.13 16.04 13.95
CA ARG A 403 -20.47 15.63 13.51
C ARG A 403 -20.49 14.18 13.06
N ASN A 404 -19.52 13.73 12.27
CA ASN A 404 -19.47 12.35 11.80
C ASN A 404 -19.19 11.35 12.93
N LEU A 405 -18.35 11.72 13.90
CA LEU A 405 -18.06 10.91 15.09
C LEU A 405 -19.31 10.76 15.97
N GLU A 406 -20.07 11.83 16.20
CA GLU A 406 -21.31 11.77 16.98
C GLU A 406 -22.40 10.99 16.25
N LEU A 407 -22.55 11.21 14.92
CA LEU A 407 -23.50 10.44 14.10
C LEU A 407 -23.22 8.94 14.10
N GLU A 408 -21.96 8.53 14.23
CA GLU A 408 -21.60 7.11 14.34
C GLU A 408 -22.15 6.49 15.62
N LYS A 409 -22.11 7.21 16.74
CA LYS A 409 -22.58 6.72 18.05
C LYS A 409 -24.08 6.47 18.09
N ILE A 410 -24.86 7.33 17.42
CA ILE A 410 -26.33 7.27 17.42
C ILE A 410 -26.91 6.64 16.14
N TRP A 411 -26.08 5.99 15.33
CA TRP A 411 -26.44 5.56 13.98
C TRP A 411 -27.62 4.57 13.97
N ASN A 412 -28.76 4.99 13.41
CA ASN A 412 -29.98 4.19 13.33
C ASN A 412 -30.79 4.48 12.05
N ARG A 413 -31.92 3.77 11.87
CA ARG A 413 -32.76 3.92 10.66
C ARG A 413 -33.41 5.30 10.52
N ASN A 414 -33.79 5.96 11.63
CA ASN A 414 -34.40 7.28 11.60
C ASN A 414 -33.37 8.34 11.16
N ILE A 415 -32.15 8.26 11.71
CA ILE A 415 -31.02 9.11 11.30
C ILE A 415 -30.69 8.92 9.82
N GLN A 416 -30.68 7.67 9.33
CA GLN A 416 -30.46 7.38 7.90
C GLN A 416 -31.53 8.01 7.01
N GLN A 417 -32.80 7.95 7.40
CA GLN A 417 -33.91 8.58 6.66
C GLN A 417 -33.82 10.11 6.69
N ALA A 418 -33.45 10.70 7.83
CA ALA A 418 -33.27 12.14 7.95
C ALA A 418 -32.11 12.66 7.09
N ILE A 419 -30.98 11.96 7.07
CA ILE A 419 -29.84 12.29 6.20
C ILE A 419 -30.20 12.09 4.72
N PHE A 420 -30.98 11.05 4.38
CA PHE A 420 -31.51 10.90 3.04
C PHE A 420 -32.31 12.13 2.61
N GLN A 421 -33.24 12.60 3.46
CA GLN A 421 -34.05 13.78 3.15
C GLN A 421 -33.20 15.06 3.04
N LEU A 422 -32.23 15.23 3.94
CA LEU A 422 -31.26 16.31 3.88
C LEU A 422 -30.49 16.30 2.55
N ASN A 423 -30.02 15.14 2.10
CA ASN A 423 -29.33 15.03 0.82
C ASN A 423 -30.23 15.44 -0.35
N GLU A 424 -31.52 15.09 -0.35
CA GLU A 424 -32.45 15.52 -1.40
C GLU A 424 -32.66 17.05 -1.39
N ASP A 425 -32.71 17.66 -0.21
CA ASP A 425 -32.78 19.13 -0.08
C ASP A 425 -31.49 19.80 -0.59
N VAL A 426 -30.33 19.23 -0.24
CA VAL A 426 -29.01 19.71 -0.71
C VAL A 426 -28.88 19.57 -2.23
N VAL A 427 -29.41 18.51 -2.85
CA VAL A 427 -29.44 18.34 -4.31
C VAL A 427 -30.26 19.45 -4.98
N LYS A 428 -31.43 19.79 -4.42
CA LYS A 428 -32.26 20.90 -4.93
C LYS A 428 -31.54 22.23 -4.79
N GLU A 429 -30.93 22.47 -3.64
CA GLU A 429 -30.19 23.70 -3.36
C GLU A 429 -28.96 23.84 -4.25
N PHE A 430 -28.16 22.77 -4.43
CA PHE A 430 -27.04 22.76 -5.37
C PHE A 430 -27.50 23.13 -6.79
N ARG A 431 -28.60 22.54 -7.26
CA ARG A 431 -29.15 22.84 -8.59
C ARG A 431 -29.60 24.28 -8.71
N ARG A 432 -30.18 24.85 -7.67
CA ARG A 432 -30.56 26.27 -7.60
C ARG A 432 -29.33 27.18 -7.64
N VAL A 433 -28.34 26.92 -6.79
CA VAL A 433 -27.08 27.69 -6.70
C VAL A 433 -26.29 27.62 -8.00
N CYS A 434 -26.25 26.44 -8.63
CA CYS A 434 -25.51 26.19 -9.87
C CYS A 434 -26.32 26.46 -11.15
N PHE A 435 -27.52 27.03 -11.01
CA PHE A 435 -28.42 27.34 -12.13
C PHE A 435 -28.71 26.13 -13.06
N ILE A 436 -28.80 24.92 -12.52
CA ILE A 436 -29.03 23.68 -13.29
C ILE A 436 -30.50 23.25 -13.17
N GLU A 437 -31.29 23.48 -14.22
CA GLU A 437 -32.72 23.15 -14.21
C GLU A 437 -33.01 21.65 -14.12
N TYR A 438 -34.23 21.28 -13.69
CA TYR A 438 -34.60 19.86 -13.55
C TYR A 438 -34.53 19.11 -14.87
N ASN A 439 -35.06 19.73 -15.93
CA ASN A 439 -35.16 19.15 -17.27
C ASN A 439 -33.98 19.53 -18.19
N TYR A 440 -32.96 20.21 -17.68
CA TYR A 440 -31.80 20.59 -18.49
C TYR A 440 -31.11 19.33 -19.02
N GLN A 441 -30.94 19.25 -20.32
CA GLN A 441 -30.07 18.25 -20.96
C GLN A 441 -28.92 18.98 -21.60
N GLN A 442 -27.70 18.58 -21.28
CA GLN A 442 -26.51 19.16 -21.90
C GLN A 442 -26.55 18.92 -23.41
N ARG A 443 -26.61 20.00 -24.18
CA ARG A 443 -26.68 19.97 -25.65
C ARG A 443 -25.30 19.85 -26.27
N ILE A 444 -24.36 20.68 -25.81
CA ILE A 444 -22.98 20.71 -26.33
C ILE A 444 -22.08 19.87 -25.43
N ARG A 445 -21.48 18.83 -26.02
CA ARG A 445 -20.47 17.98 -25.39
C ARG A 445 -19.13 18.21 -26.09
N ILE A 446 -18.02 18.03 -25.37
CA ILE A 446 -16.70 18.04 -26.00
C ILE A 446 -16.52 16.75 -26.80
N VAL A 447 -16.98 15.62 -26.25
CA VAL A 447 -16.81 14.29 -26.83
C VAL A 447 -18.18 13.69 -27.15
N GLU A 448 -18.49 13.56 -28.44
CA GLU A 448 -19.77 13.03 -28.92
C GLU A 448 -19.76 11.51 -29.08
N ASN A 449 -18.62 10.94 -29.47
CA ASN A 449 -18.50 9.53 -29.87
C ASN A 449 -18.35 8.55 -28.71
N VAL A 450 -18.06 9.05 -27.50
CA VAL A 450 -17.80 8.23 -26.32
C VAL A 450 -18.75 8.63 -25.19
N LYS A 451 -19.41 7.65 -24.58
CA LYS A 451 -20.27 7.89 -23.42
C LYS A 451 -19.44 8.15 -22.16
N LEU A 452 -18.98 9.40 -22.00
CA LEU A 452 -18.29 9.89 -20.82
C LEU A 452 -19.29 10.40 -19.78
N ASN A 453 -19.92 9.49 -19.04
CA ASN A 453 -20.80 9.88 -17.93
C ASN A 453 -20.03 10.10 -16.61
N GLY A 454 -18.71 9.87 -16.56
CA GLY A 454 -17.93 9.96 -15.33
C GLY A 454 -18.21 8.85 -14.31
N SER A 455 -18.92 7.78 -14.69
CA SER A 455 -19.09 6.58 -13.85
C SER A 455 -18.01 5.54 -14.13
N GLU A 456 -17.51 4.87 -13.10
CA GLU A 456 -16.65 3.68 -13.25
C GLU A 456 -17.40 2.51 -13.92
N LYS A 457 -18.75 2.50 -13.97
CA LYS A 457 -19.53 1.34 -14.45
C LYS A 457 -19.89 1.37 -15.95
N SER A 458 -19.64 2.46 -16.66
CA SER A 458 -19.77 2.53 -18.12
C SER A 458 -18.60 1.87 -18.86
N LEU A 459 -17.69 1.21 -18.13
CA LEU A 459 -16.68 0.28 -18.62
C LEU A 459 -17.38 -0.85 -19.41
N GLY A 460 -17.25 -0.82 -20.73
CA GLY A 460 -17.69 -1.91 -21.59
C GLY A 460 -17.02 -3.22 -21.19
N ASN A 461 -17.86 -4.25 -21.03
CA ASN A 461 -17.54 -5.63 -20.67
C ASN A 461 -16.80 -5.81 -19.35
N SER A 462 -17.62 -6.05 -18.31
CA SER A 462 -17.37 -6.98 -17.21
C SER A 462 -16.00 -6.91 -16.54
N GLY A 463 -16.02 -6.78 -15.21
CA GLY A 463 -15.09 -7.57 -14.41
C GLY A 463 -15.30 -9.06 -14.70
N SER A 464 -14.90 -9.53 -15.88
CA SER A 464 -14.42 -10.88 -16.03
C SER A 464 -13.16 -10.88 -15.18
N ILE A 465 -13.28 -11.51 -14.02
CA ILE A 465 -12.15 -12.10 -13.32
C ILE A 465 -11.44 -12.92 -14.39
N VAL A 466 -10.39 -12.38 -14.99
CA VAL A 466 -9.38 -13.23 -15.61
C VAL A 466 -8.88 -14.08 -14.45
N LYS A 467 -8.88 -15.41 -14.64
CA LYS A 467 -8.28 -16.36 -13.68
C LYS A 467 -6.90 -15.82 -13.27
N GLY A 468 -6.80 -15.23 -12.08
CA GLY A 468 -5.63 -14.45 -11.66
C GLY A 468 -5.94 -13.31 -10.67
N GLY A 469 -7.10 -12.66 -10.77
CA GLY A 469 -7.59 -11.74 -9.74
C GLY A 469 -6.88 -10.37 -9.64
N LEU A 470 -6.19 -9.93 -10.69
CA LEU A 470 -5.78 -8.54 -10.85
C LEU A 470 -7.01 -7.69 -11.22
N ARG A 471 -7.21 -6.56 -10.52
CA ARG A 471 -8.16 -5.52 -10.96
C ARG A 471 -7.59 -4.87 -12.21
N GLN A 472 -8.28 -4.99 -13.34
CA GLN A 472 -7.93 -4.26 -14.55
C GLN A 472 -8.11 -2.76 -14.29
N ARG A 473 -7.05 -1.96 -14.52
CA ARG A 473 -7.14 -0.49 -14.41
C ARG A 473 -8.09 0.07 -15.46
N SER A 474 -8.72 1.20 -15.17
CA SER A 474 -9.79 1.76 -16.00
C SER A 474 -9.36 2.06 -17.45
N GLY A 475 -8.08 2.36 -17.68
CA GLY A 475 -7.48 2.61 -19.01
C GLY A 475 -6.72 1.42 -19.64
N GLY A 476 -6.78 0.20 -19.11
CA GLY A 476 -6.02 -0.94 -19.65
C GLY A 476 -4.50 -0.89 -19.36
N THR A 477 -3.69 -1.71 -20.04
CA THR A 477 -2.23 -1.71 -19.88
C THR A 477 -1.59 -0.48 -20.54
N LEU A 478 -0.31 -0.18 -20.23
CA LEU A 478 0.41 0.90 -20.90
C LEU A 478 0.50 0.67 -22.41
N GLU A 479 0.77 -0.57 -22.83
CA GLU A 479 0.81 -0.95 -24.25
C GLU A 479 -0.55 -0.73 -24.93
N ASP A 480 -1.66 -1.07 -24.26
CA ASP A 480 -3.01 -0.82 -24.78
C ASP A 480 -3.24 0.68 -24.98
N ARG A 481 -2.86 1.52 -24.02
CA ARG A 481 -2.98 2.98 -24.11
C ARG A 481 -2.14 3.54 -25.24
N GLN A 482 -0.87 3.14 -25.35
CA GLN A 482 0.03 3.58 -26.42
C GLN A 482 -0.45 3.14 -27.80
N LYS A 483 -1.00 1.93 -27.92
CA LYS A 483 -1.60 1.45 -29.18
C LYS A 483 -2.79 2.30 -29.58
N ARG A 484 -3.72 2.58 -28.65
CA ARG A 484 -4.87 3.45 -28.91
C ARG A 484 -4.43 4.86 -29.32
N LYS A 485 -3.43 5.43 -28.64
CA LYS A 485 -2.84 6.74 -29.00
C LYS A 485 -2.30 6.75 -30.43
N ARG A 486 -1.47 5.77 -30.82
CA ARG A 486 -0.91 5.68 -32.18
C ARG A 486 -2.00 5.65 -33.24
N THR A 487 -3.01 4.80 -33.05
CA THR A 487 -4.16 4.72 -33.97
C THR A 487 -4.90 6.05 -34.09
N ARG A 488 -5.04 6.79 -32.97
CA ARG A 488 -5.66 8.12 -32.99
C ARG A 488 -4.78 9.17 -33.70
N GLU A 489 -3.47 9.14 -33.49
CA GLU A 489 -2.52 10.03 -34.18
C GLU A 489 -2.48 9.77 -35.70
N GLU A 490 -2.54 8.51 -36.13
CA GLU A 490 -2.71 8.11 -37.53
C GLU A 490 -4.04 8.63 -38.13
N PHE A 491 -5.12 8.59 -37.36
CA PHE A 491 -6.41 9.13 -37.78
C PHE A 491 -6.40 10.67 -37.90
N LEU A 492 -5.77 11.36 -36.96
CA LEU A 492 -5.66 12.83 -36.98
C LEU A 492 -4.75 13.32 -38.12
N SER A 493 -3.65 12.62 -38.39
CA SER A 493 -2.74 12.93 -39.50
C SER A 493 -3.36 12.65 -40.87
N SER A 494 -4.10 11.56 -41.04
CA SER A 494 -4.83 11.26 -42.29
C SER A 494 -5.98 12.24 -42.57
N SER A 495 -6.66 12.74 -41.53
CA SER A 495 -7.70 13.77 -41.67
C SER A 495 -7.14 15.14 -42.08
N SER A 496 -5.87 15.42 -41.73
CA SER A 496 -5.20 16.68 -42.07
C SER A 496 -4.76 16.72 -43.55
N ASN A 497 -4.42 15.57 -44.14
CA ASN A 497 -3.96 15.48 -45.54
C ASN A 497 -5.09 15.49 -46.59
N ASN A 498 -6.35 15.32 -46.19
CA ASN A 498 -7.48 15.28 -47.12
C ASN A 498 -8.08 16.66 -47.46
N ASN A 499 -7.58 17.76 -46.86
CA ASN A 499 -8.06 19.11 -47.16
C ASN A 499 -7.26 19.84 -48.26
N ASP A 500 -6.17 19.26 -48.77
CA ASP A 500 -5.30 19.90 -49.77
C ASP A 500 -5.51 19.41 -51.22
N ASN A 501 -6.50 18.54 -51.48
CA ASN A 501 -6.83 18.08 -52.84
C ASN A 501 -8.31 18.32 -53.20
N ALA A 502 -8.74 19.58 -53.14
CA ALA A 502 -9.99 20.02 -53.76
C ALA A 502 -9.67 20.84 -55.02
N ASN A 503 -9.33 20.16 -56.12
CA ASN A 503 -9.40 20.69 -57.49
C ASN A 503 -9.20 19.57 -58.52
N ALA A 504 -10.28 18.92 -58.97
CA ALA A 504 -10.46 18.44 -60.35
C ALA A 504 -11.86 17.84 -60.56
N THR A 505 -12.66 18.57 -61.35
CA THR A 505 -13.70 18.16 -62.30
C THR A 505 -14.90 17.31 -61.84
N ASN A 506 -16.07 17.97 -61.89
CA ASN A 506 -17.41 17.39 -61.95
C ASN A 506 -17.63 16.67 -63.30
N GLU A 507 -18.12 15.43 -63.26
CA GLU A 507 -19.12 14.95 -64.22
C GLU A 507 -20.22 14.21 -63.44
N ILE A 508 -21.46 14.51 -63.82
CA ILE A 508 -22.70 14.12 -63.17
C ILE A 508 -23.22 12.87 -63.91
N GLU A 509 -23.42 11.77 -63.18
CA GLU A 509 -24.41 10.75 -63.56
C GLU A 509 -25.33 10.49 -62.36
N GLU A 510 -26.63 10.66 -62.59
CA GLU A 510 -27.72 10.43 -61.65
C GLU A 510 -27.95 8.92 -61.44
N GLU A 511 -27.80 8.41 -60.22
CA GLU A 511 -28.45 7.16 -59.81
C GLU A 511 -28.98 7.18 -58.35
N ASN A 512 -30.29 6.94 -58.26
CA ASN A 512 -31.13 6.46 -57.15
C ASN A 512 -30.51 6.22 -55.74
N PRO A 513 -31.10 6.76 -54.65
CA PRO A 513 -30.67 6.51 -53.29
C PRO A 513 -31.29 5.21 -52.77
N ASN A 514 -30.76 4.04 -53.17
CA ASN A 514 -31.16 2.76 -52.58
C ASN A 514 -30.06 1.68 -52.68
N ARG A 515 -28.95 1.88 -51.97
CA ARG A 515 -28.11 0.77 -51.47
C ARG A 515 -27.60 1.06 -50.05
N ARG A 516 -28.51 0.95 -49.08
CA ARG A 516 -28.16 0.60 -47.69
C ARG A 516 -27.97 -0.91 -47.62
N LEU A 517 -26.75 -1.39 -47.38
CA LEU A 517 -26.55 -2.73 -46.84
C LEU A 517 -26.74 -2.66 -45.32
N ASN A 518 -28.00 -2.86 -44.93
CA ASN A 518 -28.39 -3.28 -43.58
C ASN A 518 -28.03 -4.76 -43.41
N LEU A 519 -27.22 -5.07 -42.39
CA LEU A 519 -27.34 -6.31 -41.63
C LEU A 519 -27.21 -5.95 -40.15
N GLY A 520 -28.34 -5.55 -39.58
CA GLY A 520 -28.60 -5.66 -38.16
C GLY A 520 -29.81 -6.57 -37.98
N GLN A 521 -29.66 -7.67 -37.24
CA GLN A 521 -30.74 -8.31 -36.48
C GLN A 521 -30.16 -9.38 -35.55
N GLY A 522 -30.60 -9.35 -34.29
CA GLY A 522 -30.31 -10.40 -33.32
C GLY A 522 -30.57 -9.97 -31.87
N LYS A 523 -31.83 -10.04 -31.43
CA LYS A 523 -32.22 -10.09 -30.01
C LYS A 523 -33.31 -11.15 -29.78
N SER A 524 -33.05 -11.99 -28.76
CA SER A 524 -33.98 -12.84 -27.96
C SER A 524 -34.55 -14.09 -28.67
N ILE A 525 -34.75 -15.30 -28.09
CA ILE A 525 -35.34 -15.73 -26.80
C ILE A 525 -34.78 -17.13 -26.37
N THR A 526 -34.95 -17.43 -25.08
CA THR A 526 -34.52 -18.55 -24.21
C THR A 526 -35.37 -19.85 -24.28
N ILE A 527 -34.90 -20.91 -23.57
CA ILE A 527 -35.55 -22.19 -23.11
C ILE A 527 -35.36 -23.35 -24.10
N GLY A 528 -35.03 -24.61 -23.75
CA GLY A 528 -34.87 -25.32 -22.50
C GLY A 528 -34.74 -26.84 -22.79
N SER A 529 -34.36 -27.59 -21.76
CA SER A 529 -34.03 -29.02 -21.73
C SER A 529 -35.10 -29.99 -22.26
N LYS A 530 -34.67 -31.05 -22.97
CA LYS A 530 -34.87 -32.50 -22.66
C LYS A 530 -34.92 -33.38 -23.93
N ASN A 531 -34.15 -34.47 -23.85
CA ASN A 531 -34.42 -35.85 -24.28
C ASN A 531 -35.55 -36.11 -25.30
N LEU A 532 -35.19 -36.80 -26.38
CA LEU A 532 -35.92 -37.92 -27.01
C LEU A 532 -34.87 -38.70 -27.81
N THR A 533 -34.29 -39.82 -27.33
CA THR A 533 -34.79 -41.22 -27.29
C THR A 533 -35.30 -41.80 -28.59
N THR A 534 -35.03 -43.11 -28.70
CA THR A 534 -35.55 -44.15 -29.62
C THR A 534 -34.91 -44.19 -31.01
N ASN A 535 -34.13 -45.19 -31.42
CA ASN A 535 -34.11 -46.68 -31.28
C ASN A 535 -34.28 -47.29 -32.67
N ILE A 536 -33.86 -48.57 -32.77
CA ILE A 536 -33.98 -49.57 -33.84
C ILE A 536 -32.55 -49.88 -34.36
N SER A 537 -31.82 -50.80 -33.72
CA SER A 537 -31.91 -52.29 -33.83
C SER A 537 -31.57 -52.75 -35.26
N ASP A 538 -30.57 -53.62 -35.48
CA ASP A 538 -30.63 -55.04 -35.13
C ASP A 538 -29.25 -55.69 -34.85
N GLU A 539 -29.37 -56.83 -34.20
CA GLU A 539 -28.41 -57.68 -33.51
C GLU A 539 -27.47 -58.50 -34.42
N MET A 540 -26.29 -58.86 -33.91
CA MET A 540 -25.85 -60.27 -33.76
C MET A 540 -24.57 -60.39 -32.90
N HIS A 541 -24.65 -61.26 -31.88
CA HIS A 541 -23.55 -61.77 -31.05
C HIS A 541 -22.47 -62.49 -31.90
N ILE A 542 -21.18 -62.66 -31.53
CA ILE A 542 -20.59 -63.43 -30.40
C ILE A 542 -19.06 -63.10 -30.32
N GLY A 543 -18.49 -62.97 -29.11
CA GLY A 543 -17.09 -63.37 -28.79
C GLY A 543 -16.01 -62.29 -28.53
N SER A 544 -15.55 -62.18 -27.26
CA SER A 544 -14.38 -61.41 -26.78
C SER A 544 -13.02 -62.08 -27.10
N PRO A 545 -11.83 -61.52 -26.74
CA PRO A 545 -11.36 -60.12 -26.69
C PRO A 545 -10.00 -59.93 -27.43
N ASN A 546 -9.61 -58.69 -27.78
CA ASN A 546 -8.19 -58.28 -27.70
C ASN A 546 -8.01 -56.75 -27.68
N ASN A 547 -7.12 -56.31 -26.79
CA ASN A 547 -6.73 -54.93 -26.52
C ASN A 547 -5.98 -54.29 -27.70
N GLN A 548 -6.33 -53.05 -28.06
CA GLN A 548 -5.39 -51.99 -28.45
C GLN A 548 -6.11 -50.63 -28.45
N LEU A 549 -5.60 -49.69 -27.65
CA LEU A 549 -6.03 -48.29 -27.56
C LEU A 549 -5.25 -47.47 -28.58
N GLU A 550 -5.93 -46.85 -29.55
CA GLU A 550 -5.36 -45.83 -30.43
C GLU A 550 -5.54 -44.43 -29.82
N GLU A 551 -4.42 -43.72 -29.61
CA GLU A 551 -4.37 -42.32 -29.20
C GLU A 551 -4.49 -41.36 -30.40
N LYS A 552 -5.25 -40.27 -30.25
CA LYS A 552 -5.41 -39.22 -31.28
C LYS A 552 -4.16 -38.32 -31.38
N GLU A 553 -3.59 -38.21 -32.58
CA GLU A 553 -2.45 -37.33 -32.91
C GLU A 553 -2.68 -35.83 -32.56
N SER A 554 -1.64 -35.20 -32.00
CA SER A 554 -1.59 -33.79 -31.60
C SER A 554 -1.54 -32.80 -32.78
N ILE A 555 -2.12 -31.61 -32.59
CA ILE A 555 -2.12 -30.47 -33.53
C ILE A 555 -0.69 -30.04 -33.91
N ALA A 556 0.27 -30.18 -32.98
CA ALA A 556 1.68 -29.85 -33.23
C ALA A 556 2.30 -30.77 -34.31
N MET A 557 1.97 -32.06 -34.29
CA MET A 557 2.47 -33.04 -35.25
C MET A 557 1.95 -32.76 -36.67
N LYS A 558 0.70 -32.29 -36.77
CA LYS A 558 0.09 -31.88 -38.05
C LYS A 558 0.74 -30.61 -38.61
N LEU A 559 1.12 -29.65 -37.76
CA LEU A 559 1.82 -28.42 -38.17
C LEU A 559 3.26 -28.71 -38.62
N MET A 560 3.96 -29.63 -37.97
CA MET A 560 5.31 -30.05 -38.35
C MET A 560 5.32 -30.76 -39.71
N LYS A 561 4.41 -31.73 -39.92
CA LYS A 561 4.26 -32.41 -41.22
C LYS A 561 3.95 -31.42 -42.35
N LYS A 562 3.13 -30.39 -42.08
CA LYS A 562 2.80 -29.33 -43.05
C LYS A 562 3.96 -28.39 -43.38
N SER A 563 5.00 -28.37 -42.53
CA SER A 563 6.21 -27.55 -42.69
C SER A 563 7.40 -28.34 -43.26
N GLY A 564 7.15 -29.51 -43.86
CA GLY A 564 8.17 -30.33 -44.52
C GLY A 564 8.91 -31.30 -43.59
N PHE A 565 8.43 -31.55 -42.38
CA PHE A 565 9.03 -32.51 -41.46
C PHE A 565 8.81 -33.97 -41.92
N ILE A 566 9.91 -34.71 -42.04
CA ILE A 566 9.93 -36.16 -42.29
C ILE A 566 10.51 -36.83 -41.05
N GLU A 567 9.82 -37.83 -40.52
CA GLU A 567 10.21 -38.54 -39.31
C GLU A 567 11.56 -39.26 -39.52
N GLY A 568 12.56 -38.95 -38.69
CA GLY A 568 13.92 -39.50 -38.79
C GLY A 568 14.93 -38.65 -39.60
N GLN A 569 14.53 -37.52 -40.17
CA GLN A 569 15.45 -36.57 -40.83
C GLN A 569 15.38 -35.18 -40.17
N GLY A 570 16.49 -34.44 -40.19
CA GLY A 570 16.56 -33.13 -39.54
C GLY A 570 15.93 -32.00 -40.35
N LEU A 571 15.32 -31.03 -39.66
CA LEU A 571 14.62 -29.91 -40.29
C LEU A 571 15.54 -29.01 -41.15
N GLY A 572 15.18 -28.82 -42.43
CA GLY A 572 15.78 -27.87 -43.37
C GLY A 572 15.62 -28.34 -44.83
N ILE A 573 15.59 -27.42 -45.80
CA ILE A 573 15.35 -27.73 -47.24
C ILE A 573 16.39 -28.71 -47.84
N HIS A 574 17.55 -28.88 -47.18
CA HIS A 574 18.62 -29.81 -47.56
C HIS A 574 18.94 -30.87 -46.50
N ASN A 575 18.01 -31.20 -45.59
CA ASN A 575 18.18 -32.24 -44.55
C ASN A 575 19.39 -32.03 -43.63
N GLN A 576 19.79 -30.77 -43.42
CA GLN A 576 20.98 -30.38 -42.65
C GLN A 576 20.71 -30.13 -41.16
N GLY A 577 19.47 -30.32 -40.70
CA GLY A 577 19.14 -30.32 -39.28
C GLY A 577 19.65 -31.58 -38.58
N ARG A 578 19.83 -31.53 -37.24
CA ARG A 578 20.23 -32.71 -36.46
C ARG A 578 19.07 -33.72 -36.37
N SER A 579 19.39 -35.01 -36.55
CA SER A 579 18.43 -36.13 -36.57
C SER A 579 18.20 -36.80 -35.20
N THR A 580 18.99 -36.46 -34.18
CA THR A 580 18.86 -37.01 -32.81
C THR A 580 18.97 -35.92 -31.75
N ALA A 581 18.18 -36.05 -30.69
CA ALA A 581 18.21 -35.15 -29.54
C ALA A 581 19.57 -35.26 -28.83
N ILE A 582 20.15 -34.11 -28.46
CA ILE A 582 21.40 -34.03 -27.71
C ILE A 582 21.09 -34.39 -26.26
N GLU A 583 21.72 -35.44 -25.73
CA GLU A 583 21.75 -35.71 -24.29
C GLU A 583 22.51 -34.59 -23.57
N ILE A 584 21.82 -33.84 -22.71
CA ILE A 584 22.42 -32.76 -21.92
C ILE A 584 23.07 -33.36 -20.68
N SER A 585 24.40 -33.32 -20.68
CA SER A 585 25.22 -33.54 -19.50
C SER A 585 25.00 -32.40 -18.49
N LEU A 586 24.62 -32.76 -17.27
CA LEU A 586 24.46 -31.86 -16.13
C LEU A 586 25.82 -31.32 -15.69
N ARG A 587 26.13 -30.05 -16.01
CA ARG A 587 27.09 -29.24 -15.25
C ARG A 587 26.67 -27.78 -15.15
N ASP A 588 26.95 -27.26 -13.96
CA ASP A 588 26.66 -25.94 -13.40
C ASP A 588 27.16 -24.72 -14.20
N THR A 589 26.46 -23.60 -13.96
CA THR A 589 26.84 -22.18 -14.18
C THR A 589 26.95 -21.63 -15.63
N ARG A 590 25.98 -20.79 -16.02
CA ARG A 590 26.13 -19.32 -16.19
C ARG A 590 24.86 -18.70 -16.81
N LEU A 591 24.48 -17.54 -16.27
CA LEU A 591 23.39 -16.67 -16.70
C LEU A 591 23.66 -16.04 -18.08
N GLY A 592 22.60 -15.91 -18.90
CA GLY A 592 22.57 -15.12 -20.12
C GLY A 592 21.22 -14.39 -20.23
N LEU A 593 21.27 -13.12 -20.62
CA LEU A 593 20.19 -12.14 -20.60
C LEU A 593 18.96 -12.55 -21.45
N GLY A 594 17.78 -12.47 -20.83
CA GLY A 594 16.49 -12.37 -21.52
C GLY A 594 15.76 -13.68 -21.78
N HIS A 595 15.08 -14.23 -20.77
CA HIS A 595 13.78 -14.91 -20.96
C HIS A 595 13.03 -15.05 -19.63
N HIS A 596 11.87 -14.40 -19.57
CA HIS A 596 10.80 -14.70 -18.62
C HIS A 596 10.22 -16.07 -18.97
N ASN A 597 9.97 -16.92 -17.97
CA ASN A 597 8.85 -17.84 -18.04
C ASN A 597 8.36 -18.23 -16.64
N GLN A 598 7.07 -17.96 -16.45
CA GLN A 598 6.22 -18.56 -15.44
C GLN A 598 6.37 -20.08 -15.49
N LEU A 599 6.58 -20.71 -14.33
CA LEU A 599 6.44 -22.16 -14.20
C LEU A 599 4.98 -22.55 -14.46
N PRO A 600 4.69 -23.47 -15.40
CA PRO A 600 3.36 -24.03 -15.54
C PRO A 600 3.09 -24.94 -14.35
N ILE A 601 2.12 -24.56 -13.51
CA ILE A 601 1.63 -25.40 -12.40
C ILE A 601 0.80 -26.52 -13.02
N THR A 602 1.45 -27.63 -13.37
CA THR A 602 0.78 -28.88 -13.71
C THR A 602 0.30 -29.56 -12.42
N SER A 603 -0.92 -30.09 -12.46
CA SER A 603 -1.69 -30.61 -11.34
C SER A 603 -1.22 -31.95 -10.76
N SER A 604 0.05 -32.33 -10.90
CA SER A 604 0.52 -33.71 -10.64
C SER A 604 1.65 -33.86 -9.62
N SER A 605 2.03 -32.84 -8.85
CA SER A 605 2.99 -33.04 -7.74
C SER A 605 2.84 -32.03 -6.60
N PHE A 606 1.64 -31.85 -6.05
CA PHE A 606 1.51 -31.25 -4.72
C PHE A 606 1.69 -32.33 -3.66
N SER A 607 2.94 -32.77 -3.45
CA SER A 607 3.22 -33.53 -2.24
C SER A 607 3.03 -32.61 -1.03
N ALA A 608 2.47 -33.13 0.06
CA ALA A 608 2.30 -32.32 1.27
C ALA A 608 3.65 -31.82 1.81
N LEU A 609 4.73 -32.52 1.45
CA LEU A 609 6.13 -32.23 1.76
C LEU A 609 6.93 -31.96 0.49
N ASP A 610 6.76 -30.76 -0.08
CA ASP A 610 7.98 -30.06 -0.46
C ASP A 610 8.66 -29.67 0.86
N ILE A 611 9.43 -30.59 1.46
CA ILE A 611 10.50 -30.19 2.39
C ILE A 611 11.69 -29.86 1.50
N PRO A 612 11.89 -28.61 1.04
CA PRO A 612 13.25 -28.20 0.82
C PRO A 612 13.89 -28.21 2.21
N LYS A 613 14.97 -28.97 2.38
CA LYS A 613 15.95 -28.72 3.44
C LYS A 613 16.29 -27.23 3.37
N VAL A 614 15.66 -26.39 4.20
CA VAL A 614 15.99 -24.97 4.27
C VAL A 614 17.16 -24.85 5.22
N PHE A 615 18.33 -25.27 4.76
CA PHE A 615 19.56 -24.72 5.30
C PHE A 615 19.76 -23.40 4.55
N ASP A 616 19.57 -22.29 5.24
CA ASP A 616 20.22 -21.06 4.82
C ASP A 616 21.67 -21.17 5.27
N GLU A 617 22.61 -21.12 4.31
CA GLU A 617 24.03 -21.03 4.66
C GLU A 617 24.24 -19.75 5.49
N PRO A 618 25.01 -19.79 6.59
CA PRO A 618 25.36 -18.59 7.33
C PRO A 618 26.11 -17.61 6.42
N LEU A 619 25.97 -16.30 6.69
CA LEU A 619 26.76 -15.27 6.02
C LEU A 619 28.24 -15.43 6.42
N PHE A 620 28.95 -16.23 5.61
CA PHE A 620 30.30 -16.79 5.73
C PHE A 620 30.59 -17.66 6.97
N SER A 621 31.10 -18.87 6.69
CA SER A 621 31.71 -19.78 7.66
C SER A 621 33.21 -20.03 7.48
N ASP A 622 33.92 -19.40 6.52
CA ASP A 622 35.38 -19.54 6.41
C ASP A 622 36.04 -18.34 5.67
N TYR A 623 37.15 -17.83 6.21
CA TYR A 623 38.08 -16.80 5.70
C TYR A 623 37.71 -15.31 5.80
N ASP A 624 38.10 -14.75 6.95
CA ASP A 624 38.31 -13.33 7.19
C ASP A 624 39.53 -12.76 6.45
N LYS A 625 39.36 -11.67 5.69
CA LYS A 625 40.45 -10.70 5.49
C LYS A 625 40.30 -9.57 6.51
N LEU A 626 41.30 -9.43 7.39
CA LEU A 626 41.36 -8.41 8.44
C LEU A 626 41.35 -6.96 7.90
N GLU A 627 41.72 -6.73 6.64
CA GLU A 627 41.94 -5.39 6.08
C GLU A 627 40.64 -4.61 5.81
N SER A 628 39.52 -5.28 5.53
CA SER A 628 38.22 -4.60 5.38
C SER A 628 37.64 -4.14 6.73
N ARG A 629 38.16 -4.66 7.85
CA ARG A 629 37.55 -4.48 9.18
C ARG A 629 37.74 -3.09 9.76
N ASN A 630 38.84 -2.41 9.47
CA ASN A 630 39.12 -1.07 10.01
C ASN A 630 38.43 0.07 9.23
N SER A 631 38.03 -0.14 7.98
CA SER A 631 37.33 0.88 7.18
C SER A 631 35.86 1.02 7.60
N TYR A 632 35.18 -0.07 7.95
CA TYR A 632 33.78 -0.03 8.42
C TYR A 632 33.59 0.72 9.74
N PHE A 633 34.60 0.71 10.63
CA PHE A 633 34.54 1.44 11.90
C PHE A 633 34.66 2.96 11.74
N ARG A 634 35.39 3.47 10.73
CA ARG A 634 35.37 4.92 10.42
C ARG A 634 34.00 5.36 9.90
N LEU A 635 33.35 4.53 9.08
CA LEU A 635 32.03 4.82 8.50
C LEU A 635 30.89 4.95 9.53
N LEU A 636 30.97 4.25 10.66
CA LEU A 636 29.99 4.35 11.78
C LEU A 636 30.11 5.68 12.54
N ASN A 637 31.32 6.24 12.67
CA ASN A 637 31.53 7.52 13.37
C ASN A 637 31.31 8.76 12.48
N GLU A 638 31.31 8.59 11.15
CA GLU A 638 31.24 9.71 10.20
C GLU A 638 29.83 10.06 9.72
N ASN A 639 28.80 9.23 9.97
CA ASN A 639 27.47 9.43 9.39
C ASN A 639 26.35 9.39 10.44
N LYS A 640 25.57 10.49 10.51
CA LYS A 640 24.39 10.62 11.37
C LYS A 640 23.22 9.75 10.87
N PRO A 641 22.33 9.27 11.75
CA PRO A 641 21.11 8.56 11.36
C PRO A 641 20.21 9.45 10.51
N THR A 642 19.61 8.91 9.46
CA THR A 642 18.63 9.62 8.64
C THR A 642 17.25 9.52 9.29
N ILE A 643 16.67 10.67 9.60
CA ILE A 643 15.35 10.80 10.25
C ILE A 643 14.34 11.17 9.17
N ALA A 644 13.15 10.55 9.19
CA ALA A 644 12.06 10.97 8.32
C ALA A 644 10.70 10.99 9.01
N SER A 645 9.90 11.98 8.66
CA SER A 645 8.50 12.12 9.03
C SER A 645 7.60 11.24 8.15
N GLY A 646 6.71 10.46 8.76
CA GLY A 646 5.55 9.85 8.07
C GLY A 646 5.63 8.35 7.68
N LEU A 647 4.49 7.77 7.30
CA LEU A 647 4.33 6.35 6.91
C LEU A 647 4.90 6.01 5.51
N LYS A 648 5.11 7.03 4.67
CA LYS A 648 5.76 6.94 3.34
C LYS A 648 7.19 6.40 3.48
N SER A 649 7.75 6.64 4.66
CA SER A 649 9.04 6.15 5.11
C SER A 649 9.12 4.62 5.18
N ILE A 650 8.03 3.87 5.37
CA ILE A 650 8.10 2.39 5.45
C ILE A 650 8.33 1.77 4.07
N LEU A 651 7.64 2.27 3.02
CA LEU A 651 7.84 1.83 1.64
C LEU A 651 9.13 2.40 1.03
N SER A 652 9.46 3.67 1.33
CA SER A 652 10.76 4.25 0.91
C SER A 652 11.95 3.72 1.71
N SER A 653 11.71 3.12 2.88
CA SER A 653 12.70 2.35 3.64
C SER A 653 12.88 0.95 3.12
N ILE A 654 12.14 0.46 2.13
CA ILE A 654 12.38 -0.90 1.65
C ILE A 654 13.80 -0.94 1.06
N TYR A 655 14.58 -1.95 1.43
CA TYR A 655 15.92 -2.22 0.89
C TYR A 655 15.88 -2.70 -0.59
N ILE A 656 14.72 -2.63 -1.23
CA ILE A 656 14.43 -3.19 -2.54
C ILE A 656 14.49 -2.06 -3.57
N GLN A 657 15.63 -1.95 -4.26
CA GLN A 657 15.72 -1.32 -5.59
C GLN A 657 15.55 -2.36 -6.72
N PHE A 658 15.18 -3.59 -6.38
CA PHE A 658 15.08 -4.70 -7.32
C PHE A 658 13.62 -4.93 -7.69
N ASP A 659 13.23 -4.57 -8.90
CA ASP A 659 11.85 -4.66 -9.43
C ASP A 659 11.21 -6.04 -9.19
N ASP A 660 12.01 -7.12 -9.26
CA ASP A 660 11.57 -8.50 -9.06
C ASP A 660 11.06 -8.79 -7.63
N LEU A 661 11.69 -8.19 -6.62
CA LEU A 661 11.32 -8.38 -5.21
C LEU A 661 10.05 -7.60 -4.86
N GLU A 662 9.87 -6.41 -5.45
CA GLU A 662 8.67 -5.62 -5.27
C GLU A 662 7.45 -6.33 -5.87
N LEU A 663 7.61 -6.93 -7.05
CA LEU A 663 6.58 -7.75 -7.68
C LEU A 663 6.21 -8.97 -6.82
N LEU A 664 7.19 -9.69 -6.28
CA LEU A 664 6.96 -10.83 -5.39
C LEU A 664 6.23 -10.42 -4.10
N TYR A 665 6.61 -9.28 -3.52
CA TYR A 665 5.95 -8.75 -2.34
C TYR A 665 4.49 -8.36 -2.62
N LYS A 666 4.23 -7.65 -3.73
CA LYS A 666 2.86 -7.32 -4.18
C LYS A 666 2.03 -8.59 -4.38
N THR A 667 2.60 -9.58 -5.05
CA THR A 667 1.98 -10.90 -5.27
C THR A 667 1.63 -11.57 -3.94
N ARG A 668 2.55 -11.61 -2.97
CA ARG A 668 2.30 -12.14 -1.62
C ARG A 668 1.12 -11.43 -0.96
N GLN A 669 1.10 -10.10 -0.99
CA GLN A 669 0.03 -9.31 -0.38
C GLN A 669 -1.33 -9.58 -1.01
N GLU A 670 -1.39 -9.77 -2.33
CA GLU A 670 -2.63 -10.14 -3.01
C GLU A 670 -3.20 -11.47 -2.51
N TYR A 671 -2.37 -12.51 -2.39
CA TYR A 671 -2.80 -13.80 -1.87
C TYR A 671 -3.19 -13.74 -0.39
N PHE A 672 -2.42 -13.02 0.42
CA PHE A 672 -2.75 -12.80 1.83
C PHE A 672 -4.12 -12.13 1.99
N ASN A 673 -4.39 -11.04 1.26
CA ASN A 673 -5.68 -10.34 1.29
C ASN A 673 -6.84 -11.24 0.81
N LYS A 674 -6.62 -12.11 -0.19
CA LYS A 674 -7.64 -13.06 -0.66
C LYS A 674 -8.02 -14.08 0.43
N ILE A 675 -7.05 -14.45 1.26
CA ILE A 675 -7.21 -15.42 2.34
C ILE A 675 -7.84 -14.77 3.59
N GLU A 676 -7.37 -13.59 4.00
CA GLU A 676 -7.84 -12.87 5.20
C GLU A 676 -9.34 -12.53 5.13
N ASN A 677 -9.85 -12.22 3.93
CA ASN A 677 -11.28 -11.93 3.73
C ASN A 677 -12.18 -13.19 3.76
N ASN A 678 -11.63 -14.39 3.98
CA ASN A 678 -12.39 -15.64 3.98
C ASN A 678 -12.48 -16.21 5.40
N GLU A 679 -13.66 -16.16 6.03
CA GLU A 679 -13.88 -16.64 7.40
C GLU A 679 -13.53 -18.12 7.60
N LYS A 680 -13.48 -18.92 6.52
CA LYS A 680 -13.07 -20.34 6.56
C LYS A 680 -11.58 -20.54 6.88
N PHE A 681 -10.77 -19.48 6.86
CA PHE A 681 -9.32 -19.53 7.06
C PHE A 681 -8.89 -20.15 8.40
N LYS A 682 -9.64 -19.89 9.49
CA LYS A 682 -9.22 -20.32 10.84
C LYS A 682 -9.29 -21.83 11.09
N ASN A 683 -10.02 -22.57 10.26
CA ASN A 683 -10.34 -23.98 10.52
C ASN A 683 -9.71 -24.96 9.51
N ILE A 684 -8.95 -24.48 8.53
CA ILE A 684 -8.38 -25.32 7.47
C ILE A 684 -6.90 -25.55 7.76
N ARG A 685 -6.57 -26.81 8.11
CA ARG A 685 -5.20 -27.26 8.38
C ARG A 685 -4.57 -27.75 7.08
N VAL A 686 -3.58 -27.02 6.59
CA VAL A 686 -2.90 -27.28 5.30
C VAL A 686 -1.46 -27.74 5.51
N PHE A 687 -0.81 -27.26 6.57
CA PHE A 687 0.61 -27.49 6.82
C PHE A 687 0.84 -28.25 8.12
N LEU A 688 2.04 -28.83 8.26
CA LEU A 688 2.46 -29.51 9.48
C LEU A 688 2.35 -28.59 10.72
N SER A 689 2.68 -27.29 10.56
CA SER A 689 2.50 -26.27 11.61
C SER A 689 1.08 -26.22 12.17
N ASP A 690 0.06 -26.48 11.33
CA ASP A 690 -1.36 -26.42 11.69
C ASP A 690 -1.80 -27.69 12.46
N GLN A 691 -0.97 -28.74 12.42
CA GLN A 691 -1.17 -30.01 13.12
C GLN A 691 -0.28 -30.15 14.37
N LEU A 692 0.77 -29.34 14.53
CA LEU A 692 1.53 -29.27 15.79
C LEU A 692 0.64 -28.88 16.98
N GLU A 693 -0.44 -28.13 16.73
CA GLU A 693 -1.49 -27.85 17.73
C GLU A 693 -2.30 -29.11 18.13
N LEU A 694 -2.47 -30.07 17.20
CA LEU A 694 -3.26 -31.30 17.41
C LEU A 694 -2.50 -32.42 18.11
N LEU A 695 -1.19 -32.54 17.87
CA LEU A 695 -0.36 -33.56 18.52
C LEU A 695 -0.40 -33.45 20.06
N ASN A 696 -0.91 -32.34 20.60
CA ASN A 696 -1.05 -32.06 22.02
C ASN A 696 -2.49 -32.08 22.55
N SER A 697 -3.53 -32.45 21.77
CA SER A 697 -4.89 -32.60 22.32
C SER A 697 -5.06 -33.84 23.22
N GLY A 698 -3.98 -34.58 23.52
CA GLY A 698 -3.98 -35.83 24.26
C GLY A 698 -3.84 -35.71 25.79
N GLU A 699 -3.14 -34.72 26.33
CA GLU A 699 -2.96 -34.56 27.78
C GLU A 699 -2.88 -33.08 28.18
N ILE A 700 -4.03 -32.51 28.55
CA ILE A 700 -4.17 -31.13 29.01
C ILE A 700 -3.81 -31.08 30.50
N TYR A 701 -2.60 -30.61 30.85
CA TYR A 701 -2.33 -30.14 32.22
C TYR A 701 -2.93 -28.74 32.37
N GLN A 702 -4.18 -28.67 32.84
CA GLN A 702 -4.78 -27.42 33.32
C GLN A 702 -4.09 -26.97 34.61
N ASP A 703 -3.48 -25.80 34.62
CA ASP A 703 -3.29 -25.06 35.87
C ASP A 703 -4.67 -24.54 36.35
N LYS A 704 -4.85 -24.41 37.67
CA LYS A 704 -6.07 -23.99 38.37
C LYS A 704 -6.57 -22.59 37.98
N HIS A 705 -5.85 -21.87 37.11
CA HIS A 705 -6.20 -20.56 36.57
C HIS A 705 -6.42 -20.52 35.05
N GLY A 706 -6.36 -21.66 34.35
CA GLY A 706 -6.79 -21.75 32.93
C GLY A 706 -5.83 -21.17 31.88
N PHE A 707 -4.54 -21.01 32.19
CA PHE A 707 -3.52 -20.55 31.22
C PHE A 707 -2.82 -21.73 30.53
N PHE A 708 -2.75 -21.69 29.19
CA PHE A 708 -2.14 -22.72 28.34
C PHE A 708 -0.65 -22.44 28.10
N ILE A 709 0.23 -23.42 28.30
CA ILE A 709 1.64 -23.36 27.86
C ILE A 709 1.69 -23.60 26.35
N ASN A 710 2.38 -22.73 25.59
CA ASN A 710 2.44 -22.82 24.12
C ASN A 710 3.58 -23.73 23.64
N TYR A 711 3.33 -25.04 23.66
CA TYR A 711 4.25 -26.10 23.22
C TYR A 711 4.72 -25.98 21.75
N GLN A 712 4.06 -25.19 20.90
CA GLN A 712 4.49 -24.96 19.52
C GLN A 712 5.88 -24.33 19.45
N THR A 713 6.21 -23.47 20.42
CA THR A 713 7.52 -22.80 20.48
C THR A 713 8.65 -23.75 20.92
N ALA A 714 8.35 -24.78 21.74
CA ALA A 714 9.34 -25.81 22.08
C ALA A 714 9.85 -26.55 20.83
N PHE A 715 8.93 -26.91 19.92
CA PHE A 715 9.28 -27.53 18.64
C PHE A 715 10.06 -26.60 17.70
N GLN A 716 9.79 -25.28 17.77
CA GLN A 716 10.58 -24.30 17.03
C GLN A 716 12.03 -24.30 17.49
N LEU A 717 12.29 -24.27 18.80
CA LEU A 717 13.66 -24.35 19.32
C LEU A 717 14.30 -25.72 19.04
N ALA A 718 13.57 -26.82 19.16
CA ALA A 718 14.08 -28.15 18.80
C ALA A 718 14.57 -28.23 17.35
N SER A 719 13.81 -27.63 16.43
CA SER A 719 14.21 -27.54 15.02
C SER A 719 15.46 -26.67 14.83
N LEU A 720 15.56 -25.53 15.54
CA LEU A 720 16.72 -24.65 15.44
C LEU A 720 17.96 -25.28 16.06
N ASP A 721 17.84 -25.93 17.21
CA ASP A 721 18.95 -26.57 17.89
C ASP A 721 19.54 -27.72 17.07
N LYS A 722 18.69 -28.49 16.38
CA LYS A 722 19.14 -29.53 15.45
C LYS A 722 19.96 -28.98 14.27
N ILE A 723 19.68 -27.76 13.83
CA ILE A 723 20.36 -27.11 12.69
C ILE A 723 21.66 -26.43 13.15
N PHE A 724 21.60 -25.70 14.26
CA PHE A 724 22.67 -24.80 14.69
C PHE A 724 23.48 -25.32 15.89
N ASN A 725 23.10 -26.43 16.51
CA ASN A 725 23.71 -26.99 17.72
C ASN A 725 23.82 -25.95 18.85
N LEU A 726 22.76 -25.17 19.07
CA LEU A 726 22.71 -24.07 20.04
C LEU A 726 22.99 -24.53 21.48
N THR A 727 22.61 -25.76 21.83
CA THR A 727 22.78 -26.33 23.18
C THR A 727 24.13 -27.03 23.37
N SER A 728 24.95 -27.15 22.33
CA SER A 728 26.25 -27.86 22.36
C SER A 728 27.43 -26.96 22.74
N ILE A 729 27.18 -25.83 23.41
CA ILE A 729 28.24 -24.91 23.84
C ILE A 729 29.16 -25.66 24.82
N LYS A 730 30.48 -25.62 24.60
CA LYS A 730 31.46 -26.19 25.53
C LYS A 730 31.46 -25.36 26.81
N VAL A 731 30.75 -25.84 27.81
CA VAL A 731 30.72 -25.23 29.14
C VAL A 731 31.86 -25.85 29.95
N ASP A 732 32.71 -25.03 30.58
CA ASP A 732 33.75 -25.55 31.48
C ASP A 732 33.08 -26.36 32.60
N ASN A 733 33.73 -27.45 33.04
CA ASN A 733 33.20 -28.47 33.98
C ASN A 733 32.60 -27.94 35.31
N SER A 734 32.65 -26.63 35.57
CA SER A 734 32.13 -25.96 36.77
C SER A 734 30.94 -25.02 36.53
N THR A 735 30.51 -24.81 35.29
CA THR A 735 29.46 -23.83 34.94
C THR A 735 28.24 -24.51 34.33
N ARG A 736 27.03 -24.04 34.66
CA ARG A 736 25.77 -24.54 34.07
C ARG A 736 25.41 -23.76 32.81
N LEU A 737 24.72 -24.41 31.85
CA LEU A 737 24.17 -23.71 30.69
C LEU A 737 23.16 -22.66 31.17
N SER A 738 23.39 -21.39 30.85
CA SER A 738 22.53 -20.29 31.28
C SER A 738 21.87 -19.58 30.11
N PHE A 739 20.60 -19.22 30.27
CA PHE A 739 19.84 -18.57 29.20
C PHE A 739 18.92 -17.46 29.72
N ILE A 740 18.62 -16.50 28.85
CA ILE A 740 17.61 -15.45 29.07
C ILE A 740 16.53 -15.58 28.00
N ILE A 741 15.27 -15.51 28.40
CA ILE A 741 14.12 -15.34 27.51
C ILE A 741 13.48 -13.98 27.80
N GLU A 742 13.58 -13.09 26.82
CA GLU A 742 12.91 -11.81 26.78
C GLU A 742 11.51 -12.03 26.20
N ASN A 743 10.48 -11.85 27.04
CA ASN A 743 9.04 -12.02 26.79
C ASN A 743 8.46 -13.44 27.02
N SER A 744 7.19 -13.50 27.45
CA SER A 744 6.50 -14.75 27.83
C SER A 744 6.04 -15.63 26.66
N THR A 745 6.10 -15.14 25.41
CA THR A 745 5.62 -15.89 24.24
C THR A 745 6.52 -17.07 23.86
N LEU A 746 7.80 -17.04 24.26
CA LEU A 746 8.77 -18.11 24.00
C LEU A 746 8.96 -19.04 25.20
N THR A 747 7.99 -19.11 26.12
CA THR A 747 8.08 -19.98 27.30
C THR A 747 8.32 -21.46 26.97
N GLY A 748 7.88 -21.96 25.81
CA GLY A 748 8.20 -23.32 25.35
C GLY A 748 9.68 -23.54 25.00
N PHE A 749 10.47 -22.48 24.77
CA PHE A 749 11.93 -22.61 24.61
C PHE A 749 12.58 -23.06 25.92
N ALA A 750 12.14 -22.52 27.06
CA ALA A 750 12.61 -22.94 28.37
C ALA A 750 12.29 -24.42 28.62
N GLU A 751 11.08 -24.85 28.24
CA GLU A 751 10.67 -26.25 28.35
C GLU A 751 11.60 -27.18 27.56
N TYR A 752 11.86 -26.87 26.28
CA TYR A 752 12.79 -27.66 25.45
C TYR A 752 14.19 -27.74 26.08
N LEU A 753 14.72 -26.61 26.58
CA LEU A 753 16.03 -26.56 27.22
C LEU A 753 16.08 -27.38 28.51
N THR A 754 15.06 -27.29 29.36
CA THR A 754 14.95 -28.13 30.59
C THR A 754 14.88 -29.61 30.26
N TRP A 755 14.16 -29.97 29.20
CA TRP A 755 14.05 -31.35 28.75
C TRP A 755 15.37 -31.89 28.16
N GLN A 756 16.14 -31.03 27.46
CA GLN A 756 17.46 -31.40 26.93
C GLN A 756 18.55 -31.54 28.00
N GLN A 757 18.60 -30.64 28.99
CA GLN A 757 19.74 -30.53 29.92
C GLN A 757 19.48 -31.12 31.34
N GLN A 758 18.27 -31.61 31.63
CA GLN A 758 17.93 -32.31 32.89
C GLN A 758 18.39 -31.60 34.17
N ASP A 759 17.76 -30.47 34.49
CA ASP A 759 17.99 -29.59 35.67
C ASP A 759 19.39 -28.95 35.81
N ASP A 760 20.36 -29.32 34.96
CA ASP A 760 21.70 -28.72 34.92
C ASP A 760 21.77 -27.45 34.05
N LEU A 761 20.81 -26.55 34.27
CA LEU A 761 20.73 -25.26 33.59
C LEU A 761 20.42 -24.14 34.59
N ASN A 762 20.56 -22.89 34.15
CA ASN A 762 20.10 -21.72 34.89
C ASN A 762 19.36 -20.77 33.95
N GLY A 763 18.03 -20.79 34.00
CA GLY A 763 17.17 -20.03 33.09
C GLY A 763 16.61 -18.77 33.72
N PHE A 764 16.57 -17.67 32.98
CA PHE A 764 15.91 -16.44 33.41
C PHE A 764 14.80 -16.06 32.41
N ILE A 765 13.58 -15.89 32.88
CA ILE A 765 12.44 -15.46 32.06
C ILE A 765 12.00 -14.07 32.52
N ILE A 766 11.94 -13.13 31.58
CA ILE A 766 11.45 -11.77 31.82
C ILE A 766 9.95 -11.77 31.56
N SER A 767 9.15 -11.79 32.63
CA SER A 767 7.69 -11.84 32.57
C SER A 767 7.09 -11.38 33.90
N ASN A 768 5.92 -10.73 33.84
CA ASN A 768 5.10 -10.41 35.01
C ASN A 768 4.26 -11.61 35.48
N GLU A 769 4.06 -12.59 34.60
CA GLU A 769 3.32 -13.83 34.86
C GLU A 769 4.28 -14.98 35.16
N LYS A 770 3.92 -15.80 36.16
CA LYS A 770 4.64 -17.04 36.49
C LYS A 770 3.93 -18.23 35.85
N TYR A 771 4.67 -19.02 35.06
CA TYR A 771 4.19 -20.28 34.52
C TYR A 771 4.79 -21.45 35.31
N LEU A 772 3.98 -22.46 35.60
CA LEU A 772 4.45 -23.72 36.21
C LEU A 772 5.05 -24.60 35.13
N PHE A 773 6.30 -25.04 35.32
CA PHE A 773 6.92 -26.07 34.50
C PHE A 773 6.80 -27.43 35.19
N PRO A 774 6.61 -28.53 34.44
CA PRO A 774 6.42 -29.87 35.01
C PRO A 774 7.68 -30.46 35.69
N PHE A 775 8.83 -29.81 35.58
CA PHE A 775 10.11 -30.25 36.17
C PHE A 775 10.60 -29.24 37.23
N ASN A 776 11.38 -29.72 38.20
CA ASN A 776 11.92 -28.93 39.32
C ASN A 776 13.02 -27.98 38.83
N SER A 777 12.62 -27.01 38.04
CA SER A 777 13.50 -26.28 37.13
C SER A 777 14.20 -25.11 37.82
N SER A 778 15.50 -24.99 37.57
CA SER A 778 16.35 -23.83 37.88
C SER A 778 15.98 -22.59 37.03
N ILE A 779 14.68 -22.31 36.87
CA ILE A 779 14.13 -21.19 36.10
C ILE A 779 13.70 -20.08 37.07
N HIS A 780 14.20 -18.87 36.84
CA HIS A 780 13.91 -17.70 37.64
C HIS A 780 13.14 -16.66 36.84
N TYR A 781 11.98 -16.23 37.35
CA TYR A 781 11.21 -15.13 36.79
C TYR A 781 11.71 -13.79 37.33
N LYS A 782 11.91 -12.81 36.44
CA LYS A 782 12.33 -11.45 36.77
C LYS A 782 11.46 -10.42 36.05
N HIS A 783 11.26 -9.26 36.69
CA HIS A 783 10.51 -8.15 36.10
C HIS A 783 11.35 -7.26 35.19
N ASN A 784 12.67 -7.19 35.42
CA ASN A 784 13.60 -6.39 34.62
C ASN A 784 14.91 -7.16 34.40
N ILE A 785 15.45 -7.05 33.19
CA ILE A 785 16.72 -7.63 32.74
C ILE A 785 17.94 -7.11 33.50
N ASP A 786 17.88 -5.89 34.03
CA ASP A 786 19.00 -5.30 34.78
C ASP A 786 19.37 -6.12 36.02
N SER A 787 18.37 -6.80 36.61
CA SER A 787 18.54 -7.67 37.78
C SER A 787 19.16 -9.04 37.49
N ILE A 788 19.39 -9.36 36.22
CA ILE A 788 19.94 -10.65 35.77
C ILE A 788 21.48 -10.53 35.66
N PRO A 789 22.27 -11.49 36.15
CA PRO A 789 23.72 -11.47 36.02
C PRO A 789 24.15 -11.43 34.54
N SER A 790 25.19 -10.66 34.24
CA SER A 790 25.84 -10.69 32.91
C SER A 790 26.59 -12.01 32.71
N LYS A 791 26.83 -12.39 31.44
CA LYS A 791 27.50 -13.63 30.96
C LYS A 791 26.59 -14.86 30.90
N VAL A 792 25.47 -14.76 30.20
CA VAL A 792 24.65 -15.92 29.82
C VAL A 792 25.09 -16.51 28.48
N HIS A 793 24.80 -17.79 28.26
CA HIS A 793 25.22 -18.51 27.05
C HIS A 793 24.23 -18.31 25.90
N LEU A 794 22.93 -18.23 26.21
CA LEU A 794 21.86 -18.12 25.24
C LEU A 794 20.95 -16.93 25.56
N PHE A 795 20.60 -16.15 24.55
CA PHE A 795 19.64 -15.05 24.68
C PHE A 795 18.56 -15.19 23.63
N PHE A 796 17.31 -15.28 24.08
CA PHE A 796 16.14 -15.43 23.22
C PHE A 796 15.24 -14.20 23.34
N SER A 797 14.75 -13.70 22.21
CA SER A 797 13.82 -12.56 22.18
C SER A 797 12.74 -12.74 21.12
N ASP A 798 11.49 -12.41 21.45
CA ASP A 798 10.39 -12.37 20.48
C ASP A 798 10.03 -10.92 20.15
N LEU A 799 10.44 -10.48 18.96
CA LEU A 799 10.23 -9.13 18.45
C LEU A 799 8.95 -9.04 17.61
N THR A 800 8.05 -10.04 17.73
CA THR A 800 6.76 -10.08 17.00
C THR A 800 5.55 -9.75 17.90
N ILE A 801 5.80 -9.42 19.17
CA ILE A 801 4.77 -9.08 20.15
C ILE A 801 4.27 -7.66 19.91
N LEU A 802 2.94 -7.48 19.93
CA LEU A 802 2.28 -6.18 19.88
C LEU A 802 2.05 -5.62 21.30
N PRO A 803 2.06 -4.30 21.50
CA PRO A 803 1.56 -3.69 22.73
C PRO A 803 0.09 -4.10 22.98
N LEU A 804 -0.22 -4.49 24.22
CA LEU A 804 -1.59 -4.82 24.65
C LEU A 804 -2.53 -3.63 24.34
N ASN A 805 -3.75 -3.92 23.83
CA ASN A 805 -4.86 -3.00 23.54
C ASN A 805 -4.88 -2.24 22.20
N GLN A 806 -4.09 -2.62 21.18
CA GLN A 806 -4.21 -2.00 19.84
C GLN A 806 -4.46 -3.04 18.74
N LYS A 807 -5.57 -2.91 18.00
CA LYS A 807 -5.81 -3.66 16.74
C LYS A 807 -4.95 -3.06 15.62
N ILE A 808 -3.66 -3.33 15.67
CA ILE A 808 -2.70 -2.86 14.67
C ILE A 808 -2.72 -3.81 13.47
N ASN A 809 -2.77 -3.23 12.26
CA ASN A 809 -2.56 -3.99 11.03
C ASN A 809 -1.14 -4.59 11.04
N GLN A 810 -1.02 -5.91 10.86
CA GLN A 810 0.25 -6.65 10.90
C GLN A 810 1.34 -6.05 9.98
N ARG A 811 0.95 -5.31 8.94
CA ARG A 811 1.87 -4.58 8.04
C ARG A 811 2.70 -3.51 8.73
N TYR A 812 2.25 -2.98 9.86
CA TYR A 812 2.96 -1.93 10.60
C TYR A 812 3.67 -2.46 11.84
N LEU A 813 3.68 -3.77 12.08
CA LEU A 813 4.28 -4.38 13.27
C LEU A 813 5.72 -3.92 13.49
N GLU A 814 6.49 -3.82 12.41
CA GLU A 814 7.88 -3.38 12.47
C GLU A 814 8.01 -1.94 13.02
N LYS A 815 7.12 -1.01 12.64
CA LYS A 815 7.12 0.37 13.13
C LYS A 815 7.02 0.41 14.66
N TYR A 816 6.15 -0.41 15.23
CA TYR A 816 5.92 -0.44 16.68
C TYR A 816 7.06 -1.15 17.43
N ASN A 817 7.73 -2.11 16.77
CA ASN A 817 8.74 -2.94 17.41
C ASN A 817 10.18 -2.44 17.24
N LYS A 818 10.43 -1.35 16.48
CA LYS A 818 11.78 -0.75 16.31
C LYS A 818 12.51 -0.51 17.63
N ASN A 819 11.83 0.07 18.62
CA ASN A 819 12.40 0.30 19.94
C ASN A 819 12.76 -1.01 20.65
N GLN A 820 11.87 -2.00 20.58
CA GLN A 820 12.13 -3.32 21.15
C GLN A 820 13.31 -4.01 20.46
N MET A 821 13.43 -3.90 19.14
CA MET A 821 14.60 -4.43 18.40
C MET A 821 15.91 -3.84 18.94
N LEU A 822 15.99 -2.52 19.09
CA LEU A 822 17.17 -1.84 19.62
C LEU A 822 17.47 -2.25 21.08
N ILE A 823 16.44 -2.30 21.93
CA ILE A 823 16.55 -2.73 23.34
C ILE A 823 17.08 -4.17 23.42
N SER A 824 16.48 -5.10 22.68
CA SER A 824 16.87 -6.51 22.67
C SER A 824 18.29 -6.71 22.15
N CYS A 825 18.72 -5.98 21.11
CA CYS A 825 20.10 -6.04 20.63
C CYS A 825 21.08 -5.51 21.68
N ARG A 826 20.80 -4.35 22.28
CA ARG A 826 21.62 -3.81 23.38
C ARG A 826 21.73 -4.82 24.51
N ASN A 827 20.61 -5.38 24.94
CA ASN A 827 20.51 -6.36 26.01
C ASN A 827 21.31 -7.64 25.71
N ALA A 828 21.19 -8.17 24.50
CA ALA A 828 21.96 -9.34 24.07
C ALA A 828 23.47 -9.08 24.10
N LEU A 829 23.92 -7.94 23.57
CA LEU A 829 25.35 -7.56 23.56
C LEU A 829 25.93 -7.35 24.97
N ILE A 830 25.13 -6.89 25.93
CA ILE A 830 25.55 -6.67 27.32
C ILE A 830 25.54 -7.96 28.14
N LYS A 831 24.54 -8.83 27.93
CA LYS A 831 24.29 -9.98 28.81
C LYS A 831 24.96 -11.27 28.34
N LEU A 832 25.27 -11.44 27.06
CA LEU A 832 25.90 -12.66 26.55
C LEU A 832 27.39 -12.77 26.96
N ASN A 833 27.87 -14.01 27.11
CA ASN A 833 29.29 -14.31 27.25
C ASN A 833 30.00 -14.33 25.89
N GLU A 834 31.34 -14.38 25.91
CA GLU A 834 32.12 -14.67 24.70
C GLU A 834 31.66 -16.02 24.11
N ASN A 835 31.48 -16.07 22.80
CA ASN A 835 30.91 -17.21 22.08
C ASN A 835 29.42 -17.51 22.35
N GLY A 836 28.72 -16.70 23.15
CA GLY A 836 27.29 -16.83 23.38
C GLY A 836 26.45 -16.67 22.11
N HIS A 837 25.20 -17.12 22.14
CA HIS A 837 24.29 -17.10 20.98
C HIS A 837 23.07 -16.22 21.24
N PHE A 838 22.70 -15.41 20.26
CA PHE A 838 21.47 -14.62 20.26
C PHE A 838 20.51 -15.18 19.20
N VAL A 839 19.28 -15.46 19.60
CA VAL A 839 18.23 -15.92 18.70
C VAL A 839 17.00 -15.03 18.88
N CYS A 840 16.62 -14.31 17.83
CA CYS A 840 15.42 -13.48 17.88
C CYS A 840 14.41 -13.86 16.79
N LYS A 841 13.13 -13.82 17.16
CA LYS A 841 12.01 -14.01 16.25
C LYS A 841 11.57 -12.66 15.69
N LEU A 842 11.41 -12.56 14.38
CA LEU A 842 11.03 -11.35 13.67
C LEU A 842 10.04 -11.65 12.53
N THR A 843 9.49 -10.60 11.92
CA THR A 843 8.64 -10.69 10.73
C THR A 843 9.44 -10.36 9.47
N ASP A 844 8.90 -9.59 8.52
CA ASP A 844 9.57 -9.22 7.27
C ASP A 844 10.95 -8.55 7.49
N THR A 845 11.96 -8.91 6.69
CA THR A 845 13.32 -8.31 6.70
C THR A 845 13.53 -7.36 5.53
N LEU A 846 12.50 -6.58 5.20
CA LEU A 846 12.42 -5.85 3.94
C LEU A 846 12.85 -4.39 4.04
N THR A 847 12.91 -3.83 5.24
CA THR A 847 13.23 -2.43 5.47
C THR A 847 14.72 -2.21 5.73
N ARG A 848 15.19 -1.00 5.42
CA ARG A 848 16.52 -0.47 5.70
C ARG A 848 16.79 -0.47 7.19
N PHE A 849 15.78 -0.22 8.03
CA PHE A 849 15.91 -0.35 9.47
C PHE A 849 16.27 -1.79 9.87
N THR A 850 15.48 -2.78 9.44
CA THR A 850 15.72 -4.20 9.78
C THR A 850 17.01 -4.72 9.16
N THR A 851 17.35 -4.31 7.94
CA THR A 851 18.62 -4.65 7.29
C THR A 851 19.82 -4.01 8.01
N SER A 852 19.69 -2.77 8.49
CA SER A 852 20.72 -2.10 9.31
C SER A 852 20.89 -2.79 10.67
N PHE A 853 19.78 -3.22 11.28
CA PHE A 853 19.77 -3.99 12.51
C PHE A 853 20.51 -5.33 12.35
N ILE A 854 20.22 -6.06 11.27
CA ILE A 854 20.93 -7.32 10.94
C ILE A 854 22.42 -7.04 10.69
N TYR A 855 22.76 -5.92 10.06
CA TYR A 855 24.15 -5.54 9.83
C TYR A 855 24.91 -5.29 11.15
N LEU A 856 24.31 -4.62 12.14
CA LEU A 856 24.93 -4.45 13.47
C LEU A 856 25.22 -5.80 14.14
N LEU A 857 24.28 -6.74 14.04
CA LEU A 857 24.47 -8.10 14.58
C LEU A 857 25.53 -8.86 13.79
N TYR A 858 25.59 -8.70 12.48
CA TYR A 858 26.64 -9.26 11.65
C TYR A 858 28.04 -8.75 12.05
N CYS A 859 28.17 -7.46 12.37
CA CYS A 859 29.43 -6.91 12.89
C CYS A 859 29.80 -7.53 14.25
N SER A 860 28.80 -7.86 15.08
CA SER A 860 28.99 -8.25 16.48
C SER A 860 29.13 -9.77 16.71
N PHE A 861 28.66 -10.61 15.81
CA PHE A 861 28.67 -12.08 15.95
C PHE A 861 29.55 -12.75 14.89
N LYS A 862 30.02 -13.98 15.15
CA LYS A 862 30.83 -14.78 14.21
C LYS A 862 30.02 -15.18 12.99
N SER A 863 28.76 -15.57 13.16
CA SER A 863 27.84 -15.86 12.08
C SER A 863 26.45 -15.32 12.38
N VAL A 864 25.74 -14.92 11.32
CA VAL A 864 24.33 -14.49 11.39
C VAL A 864 23.58 -15.17 10.26
N THR A 865 22.47 -15.82 10.60
CA THR A 865 21.63 -16.54 9.65
C THR A 865 20.17 -16.12 9.80
N ILE A 866 19.53 -15.71 8.70
CA ILE A 866 18.08 -15.54 8.63
C ILE A 866 17.52 -16.90 8.21
N ILE A 867 16.67 -17.50 9.05
CA ILE A 867 16.12 -18.83 8.80
C ILE A 867 14.64 -18.90 9.11
N ARG A 868 13.95 -19.74 8.35
CA ARG A 868 12.55 -20.09 8.57
C ARG A 868 12.43 -21.61 8.78
N PRO A 869 12.39 -22.11 10.03
CA PRO A 869 12.23 -23.54 10.28
C PRO A 869 10.86 -24.06 9.81
N PHE A 870 10.80 -25.35 9.48
CA PHE A 870 9.58 -26.02 8.99
C PHE A 870 8.43 -26.06 10.03
N THR A 871 8.75 -25.80 11.30
CA THR A 871 7.80 -25.71 12.41
C THR A 871 7.03 -24.38 12.45
N LEU A 872 7.43 -23.38 11.65
CA LEU A 872 6.67 -22.15 11.44
C LEU A 872 5.70 -22.29 10.25
N ASP A 873 4.50 -21.71 10.38
CA ASP A 873 3.48 -21.71 9.31
C ASP A 873 4.01 -21.10 8.01
N PRO A 874 4.23 -21.89 6.93
CA PRO A 874 4.88 -21.48 5.69
C PRO A 874 4.20 -20.31 4.98
N SER A 875 2.94 -20.01 5.32
CA SER A 875 2.20 -18.87 4.79
C SER A 875 2.36 -17.57 5.59
N SER A 876 2.98 -17.61 6.78
CA SER A 876 3.22 -16.43 7.63
C SER A 876 4.55 -15.74 7.30
N SER A 877 4.73 -14.49 7.70
CA SER A 877 6.01 -13.75 7.55
C SER A 877 7.01 -13.99 8.69
N HIS A 878 6.72 -14.90 9.63
CA HIS A 878 7.58 -15.16 10.78
C HIS A 878 8.86 -15.87 10.36
N ARG A 879 9.99 -15.42 10.93
CA ARG A 879 11.32 -15.99 10.73
C ARG A 879 12.20 -15.77 11.97
N PHE A 880 13.30 -16.50 12.06
CA PHE A 880 14.29 -16.37 13.11
C PHE A 880 15.59 -15.79 12.56
N LEU A 881 16.21 -14.91 13.33
CA LEU A 881 17.60 -14.52 13.16
C LEU A 881 18.42 -15.27 14.20
N VAL A 882 19.37 -16.08 13.74
CA VAL A 882 20.27 -16.86 14.59
C VAL A 882 21.66 -16.26 14.48
N CYS A 883 22.14 -15.67 15.57
CA CYS A 883 23.45 -15.06 15.69
C CYS A 883 24.32 -15.96 16.57
N GLN A 884 25.34 -16.60 16.00
CA GLN A 884 26.21 -17.51 16.75
C GLN A 884 27.56 -16.86 17.04
N GLY A 885 28.03 -17.10 18.25
CA GLY A 885 29.36 -16.73 18.70
C GLY A 885 29.56 -15.22 18.82
N LEU A 886 29.10 -14.62 19.92
CA LEU A 886 29.39 -13.20 20.19
C LEU A 886 30.90 -12.96 20.19
N LYS A 887 31.35 -11.97 19.39
CA LYS A 887 32.75 -11.56 19.29
C LYS A 887 33.14 -10.78 20.56
N TYR A 888 34.29 -11.10 21.14
CA TYR A 888 34.81 -10.43 22.33
C TYR A 888 36.18 -9.78 22.06
N PRO A 889 36.51 -8.61 22.66
CA PRO A 889 35.65 -7.78 23.51
C PRO A 889 34.48 -7.18 22.73
N VAL A 890 33.30 -7.14 23.36
CA VAL A 890 32.13 -6.48 22.78
C VAL A 890 32.47 -5.01 22.55
N ASN A 891 32.21 -4.52 21.34
CA ASN A 891 32.55 -3.15 20.98
C ASN A 891 31.66 -2.17 21.75
N LYS A 892 32.23 -1.50 22.76
CA LYS A 892 31.53 -0.52 23.60
C LYS A 892 30.96 0.65 22.80
N SER A 893 31.55 1.00 21.66
CA SER A 893 31.03 2.06 20.78
C SER A 893 29.70 1.67 20.13
N ILE A 894 29.47 0.39 19.82
CA ILE A 894 28.17 -0.09 19.30
C ILE A 894 27.11 0.00 20.40
N ILE A 895 27.47 -0.36 21.64
CA ILE A 895 26.55 -0.25 22.79
C ILE A 895 26.20 1.22 23.03
N GLN A 896 27.20 2.12 23.05
CA GLN A 896 26.97 3.55 23.21
C GLN A 896 26.09 4.10 22.08
N TYR A 897 26.36 3.71 20.84
CA TYR A 897 25.54 4.12 19.69
C TYR A 897 24.08 3.66 19.81
N LEU A 898 23.85 2.42 20.25
CA LEU A 898 22.49 1.92 20.52
C LEU A 898 21.80 2.71 21.64
N GLU A 899 22.54 3.11 22.69
CA GLU A 899 22.02 3.93 23.78
C GLU A 899 21.66 5.34 23.30
N ASP A 900 22.51 5.96 22.48
CA ASP A 900 22.25 7.27 21.89
C ASP A 900 20.99 7.22 20.99
N LEU A 901 20.86 6.17 20.16
CA LEU A 901 19.65 5.98 19.33
C LEU A 901 18.38 5.78 20.16
N LEU A 902 18.46 5.04 21.27
CA LEU A 902 17.32 4.83 22.17
C LEU A 902 16.86 6.13 22.86
N GLN A 903 17.78 7.08 23.09
CA GLN A 903 17.42 8.42 23.59
C GLN A 903 16.73 9.27 22.51
N HIS A 904 17.18 9.18 21.25
CA HIS A 904 16.62 9.98 20.14
C HIS A 904 15.31 9.42 19.55
N ASN A 905 15.08 8.09 19.61
CA ASN A 905 13.88 7.45 19.05
C ASN A 905 12.59 7.70 19.87
N GLN A 906 12.67 8.49 20.96
CA GLN A 906 11.50 8.92 21.71
C GLN A 906 10.77 10.11 21.05
N THR A 907 11.46 10.87 20.19
CA THR A 907 10.91 12.09 19.57
C THR A 907 10.69 11.97 18.06
N GLU A 908 11.41 11.09 17.34
CA GLU A 908 11.37 11.00 15.87
C GLU A 908 11.47 9.54 15.36
N ASN A 909 10.91 9.22 14.18
CA ASN A 909 10.92 7.86 13.59
C ASN A 909 12.22 7.59 12.83
N ILE A 910 13.10 6.74 13.37
CA ILE A 910 14.38 6.38 12.75
C ILE A 910 14.17 5.47 11.53
N LEU A 911 14.69 5.87 10.36
CA LEU A 911 14.55 5.11 9.11
C LEU A 911 15.66 4.08 8.88
N GLU A 912 16.88 4.42 9.26
CA GLU A 912 18.05 3.58 9.07
C GLU A 912 19.00 3.77 10.26
N ILE A 913 19.51 2.66 10.78
CA ILE A 913 20.46 2.64 11.91
C ILE A 913 21.88 2.84 11.37
N ILE A 914 22.13 2.53 10.11
CA ILE A 914 23.44 2.64 9.47
C ILE A 914 23.22 3.24 8.07
N SER A 915 24.17 4.04 7.60
CA SER A 915 24.16 4.57 6.23
C SER A 915 23.98 3.47 5.19
N VAL A 916 23.14 3.73 4.18
CA VAL A 916 22.93 2.87 3.00
C VAL A 916 24.25 2.42 2.36
N LYS A 917 25.31 3.25 2.43
CA LYS A 917 26.65 2.92 1.92
C LYS A 917 27.24 1.63 2.52
N CYS A 918 26.92 1.33 3.79
CA CYS A 918 27.34 0.08 4.43
C CYS A 918 26.47 -1.11 3.99
N LEU A 919 25.18 -0.85 3.72
CA LEU A 919 24.22 -1.87 3.33
C LEU A 919 24.41 -2.32 1.88
N ILE A 920 25.02 -1.53 1.00
CA ILE A 920 25.36 -1.89 -0.38
C ILE A 920 26.67 -2.68 -0.51
N HIS A 921 27.26 -3.15 0.61
CA HIS A 921 28.41 -4.03 0.54
C HIS A 921 28.01 -5.31 -0.24
N PRO A 922 28.70 -5.66 -1.35
CA PRO A 922 28.19 -6.64 -2.31
C PRO A 922 27.81 -7.98 -1.69
N GLU A 923 28.62 -8.50 -0.77
CA GLU A 923 28.37 -9.80 -0.15
C GLU A 923 27.18 -9.81 0.80
N PHE A 924 27.04 -8.76 1.62
CA PHE A 924 25.93 -8.61 2.57
C PHE A 924 24.62 -8.34 1.82
N GLN A 925 24.68 -7.44 0.83
CA GLN A 925 23.56 -7.13 -0.06
C GLN A 925 23.05 -8.36 -0.79
N GLN A 926 23.95 -9.13 -1.41
CA GLN A 926 23.59 -10.32 -2.16
C GLN A 926 22.96 -11.39 -1.26
N TYR A 927 23.49 -11.58 -0.06
CA TYR A 927 22.92 -12.52 0.91
C TYR A 927 21.51 -12.13 1.34
N VAL A 928 21.32 -10.88 1.77
CA VAL A 928 20.02 -10.38 2.21
C VAL A 928 19.01 -10.47 1.06
N HIS A 929 19.40 -10.05 -0.15
CA HIS A 929 18.58 -10.13 -1.35
C HIS A 929 18.15 -11.58 -1.65
N ASN A 930 19.11 -12.50 -1.79
CA ASN A 930 18.84 -13.91 -2.13
C ASN A 930 17.98 -14.60 -1.07
N THR A 931 18.20 -14.27 0.20
CA THR A 931 17.44 -14.85 1.32
C THR A 931 16.02 -14.33 1.33
N VAL A 932 15.84 -13.01 1.21
CA VAL A 932 14.52 -12.37 1.11
C VAL A 932 13.73 -12.88 -0.08
N GLN A 933 14.34 -12.93 -1.27
CA GLN A 933 13.68 -13.41 -2.49
C GLN A 933 13.16 -14.83 -2.31
N ARG A 934 14.00 -15.73 -1.79
CA ARG A 934 13.66 -17.14 -1.59
C ARG A 934 12.55 -17.32 -0.55
N LEU A 935 12.61 -16.57 0.56
CA LEU A 935 11.58 -16.62 1.60
C LEU A 935 10.25 -16.08 1.09
N LEU A 936 10.25 -14.95 0.37
CA LEU A 936 9.04 -14.39 -0.24
C LEU A 936 8.42 -15.31 -1.29
N GLN A 937 9.23 -15.92 -2.16
CA GLN A 937 8.74 -16.89 -3.15
C GLN A 937 8.04 -18.08 -2.47
N ARG A 938 8.62 -18.61 -1.39
CA ARG A 938 8.02 -19.71 -0.62
C ARG A 938 6.75 -19.29 0.10
N GLU A 939 6.71 -18.09 0.68
CA GLU A 939 5.49 -17.53 1.29
C GLU A 939 4.36 -17.43 0.25
N VAL A 940 4.65 -16.93 -0.96
CA VAL A 940 3.69 -16.87 -2.07
C VAL A 940 3.17 -18.27 -2.44
N GLN A 941 4.06 -19.25 -2.61
CA GLN A 941 3.69 -20.63 -2.93
C GLN A 941 2.83 -21.27 -1.83
N ALA A 942 3.16 -21.03 -0.57
CA ALA A 942 2.39 -21.51 0.57
C ALA A 942 0.99 -20.87 0.62
N LEU A 943 0.90 -19.55 0.42
CA LEU A 943 -0.39 -18.85 0.35
C LEU A 943 -1.24 -19.35 -0.83
N GLN A 944 -0.64 -19.59 -2.00
CA GLN A 944 -1.31 -20.21 -3.14
C GLN A 944 -1.86 -21.59 -2.81
N LYS A 945 -1.05 -22.45 -2.18
CA LYS A 945 -1.45 -23.78 -1.75
C LYS A 945 -2.61 -23.70 -0.76
N ARG A 946 -2.52 -22.82 0.25
CA ARG A 946 -3.59 -22.63 1.24
C ARG A 946 -4.88 -22.11 0.60
N LEU A 947 -4.81 -21.15 -0.32
CA LEU A 947 -5.97 -20.64 -1.06
C LEU A 947 -6.61 -21.72 -1.96
N TYR A 948 -5.79 -22.59 -2.57
CA TYR A 948 -6.29 -23.73 -3.34
C TYR A 948 -7.15 -24.66 -2.47
N PHE A 949 -6.66 -25.06 -1.29
CA PHE A 949 -7.43 -25.88 -0.36
C PHE A 949 -8.70 -25.17 0.13
N ILE A 950 -8.62 -23.88 0.47
CA ILE A 950 -9.80 -23.08 0.86
C ILE A 950 -10.91 -23.13 -0.21
N ASN A 951 -10.55 -23.13 -1.49
CA ASN A 951 -11.51 -23.07 -2.60
C ASN A 951 -12.04 -24.45 -3.05
N HIS A 952 -11.30 -25.54 -2.78
CA HIS A 952 -11.62 -26.87 -3.35
C HIS A 952 -12.00 -27.93 -2.31
N SER A 953 -12.00 -27.61 -1.02
CA SER A 953 -12.25 -28.62 0.01
C SER A 953 -13.71 -28.69 0.49
N ASN A 954 -14.32 -29.88 0.37
CA ASN A 954 -15.43 -30.30 1.23
C ASN A 954 -14.84 -30.66 2.61
N HIS A 955 -15.41 -30.13 3.70
CA HIS A 955 -14.90 -30.18 5.08
C HIS A 955 -14.49 -31.57 5.61
N GLN A 956 -14.87 -32.68 4.96
CA GLN A 956 -14.57 -34.05 5.39
C GLN A 956 -13.29 -34.67 4.80
N GLN A 957 -12.67 -34.11 3.75
CA GLN A 957 -11.48 -34.70 3.11
C GLN A 957 -10.13 -34.08 3.53
N ILE A 958 -10.13 -32.96 4.26
CA ILE A 958 -8.89 -32.23 4.60
C ILE A 958 -8.08 -32.95 5.69
N ASN A 959 -8.74 -33.65 6.63
CA ASN A 959 -8.07 -34.29 7.75
C ASN A 959 -7.34 -35.59 7.37
N SER A 960 -7.56 -36.17 6.19
CA SER A 960 -7.04 -37.49 5.81
C SER A 960 -5.96 -37.48 4.71
N MET A 961 -5.41 -36.30 4.34
CA MET A 961 -4.52 -36.18 3.17
C MET A 961 -3.02 -35.96 3.46
N LEU A 962 -2.61 -35.77 4.72
CA LEU A 962 -1.20 -35.94 5.10
C LEU A 962 -0.95 -37.43 5.25
N LYS A 963 -0.01 -37.98 4.48
CA LYS A 963 0.29 -39.43 4.51
C LYS A 963 0.91 -39.76 5.87
N ASP A 964 0.71 -40.96 6.40
CA ASP A 964 1.39 -41.43 7.63
C ASP A 964 2.92 -41.25 7.55
N GLU A 965 3.49 -41.31 6.35
CA GLU A 965 4.91 -41.02 6.08
C GLU A 965 5.33 -39.57 6.40
N ASP A 966 4.42 -38.61 6.22
CA ASP A 966 4.66 -37.18 6.44
C ASP A 966 4.71 -36.86 7.94
N LEU A 967 3.77 -37.45 8.68
CA LEU A 967 3.75 -37.46 10.14
C LEU A 967 4.96 -38.20 10.71
N LYS A 968 5.35 -39.33 10.11
CA LYS A 968 6.52 -40.11 10.51
C LYS A 968 7.83 -39.34 10.28
N LYS A 969 8.02 -38.68 9.13
CA LYS A 969 9.18 -37.81 8.85
C LYS A 969 9.22 -36.59 9.77
N ALA A 970 8.07 -35.99 10.07
CA ALA A 970 7.98 -34.94 11.07
C ALA A 970 8.39 -35.45 12.46
N HIS A 971 7.89 -36.62 12.86
CA HIS A 971 8.29 -37.30 14.09
C HIS A 971 9.78 -37.63 14.12
N GLU A 972 10.39 -38.09 13.03
CA GLU A 972 11.84 -38.33 12.89
C GLU A 972 12.66 -37.04 12.92
N CYS A 973 12.11 -35.93 12.41
CA CYS A 973 12.74 -34.62 12.49
C CYS A 973 12.69 -34.04 13.92
N ILE A 974 11.61 -34.33 14.65
CA ILE A 974 11.27 -33.81 15.98
C ILE A 974 11.70 -34.75 17.12
N THR A 975 12.00 -36.03 16.85
CA THR A 975 12.60 -36.95 17.82
C THR A 975 14.01 -36.47 18.11
N VAL A 976 14.10 -35.58 19.08
CA VAL A 976 15.38 -35.22 19.66
C VAL A 976 15.70 -36.35 20.65
N PRO A 977 16.80 -37.10 20.48
CA PRO A 977 17.21 -38.06 21.49
C PRO A 977 17.47 -37.29 22.80
N ARG A 978 17.04 -37.83 23.95
CA ARG A 978 17.60 -37.36 25.23
C ARG A 978 19.11 -37.57 25.14
N ARG A 979 19.91 -36.50 25.21
CA ARG A 979 21.35 -36.66 25.39
C ARG A 979 21.53 -37.36 26.73
N SER A 980 22.14 -38.54 26.71
CA SER A 980 22.51 -39.28 27.91
C SER A 980 23.33 -38.37 28.81
N ARG A 981 23.04 -38.38 30.12
CA ARG A 981 23.80 -37.67 31.18
C ARG A 981 25.26 -37.51 30.77
N ILE A 982 25.73 -36.25 30.67
CA ILE A 982 27.15 -36.01 30.92
C ILE A 982 27.34 -36.52 32.35
N LEU A 983 28.21 -37.52 32.53
CA LEU A 983 28.58 -38.02 33.84
C LEU A 983 29.17 -36.86 34.65
N CYS A 984 28.31 -36.13 35.36
CA CYS A 984 28.74 -35.40 36.53
C CYS A 984 29.28 -36.48 37.47
N VAL A 985 30.61 -36.57 37.53
CA VAL A 985 31.31 -37.21 38.63
C VAL A 985 30.76 -36.55 39.89
N GLU A 986 29.97 -37.28 40.67
CA GLU A 986 29.51 -36.78 41.98
C GLU A 986 30.75 -36.36 42.78
N PRO A 987 30.70 -35.24 43.52
CA PRO A 987 31.75 -34.91 44.46
C PRO A 987 31.89 -36.07 45.45
N ASP A 988 33.09 -36.64 45.54
CA ASP A 988 33.47 -37.72 46.46
C ASP A 988 32.81 -37.53 47.83
N SER A 989 31.82 -38.37 48.17
CA SER A 989 31.40 -38.53 49.57
C SER A 989 32.38 -39.42 50.35
N GLY A 990 33.58 -39.68 49.82
CA GLY A 990 34.72 -40.30 50.52
C GLY A 990 34.54 -41.75 50.98
N ILE A 991 33.39 -42.38 50.75
CA ILE A 991 33.07 -43.74 51.21
C ILE A 991 33.01 -44.67 49.99
N LYS A 992 34.06 -45.48 49.78
CA LYS A 992 34.03 -46.56 48.80
C LYS A 992 33.18 -47.71 49.32
N LEU A 993 32.03 -47.94 48.68
CA LEU A 993 31.19 -49.10 48.99
C LEU A 993 31.81 -50.39 48.42
N PRO A 994 31.64 -51.55 49.09
CA PRO A 994 32.04 -52.83 48.54
C PRO A 994 31.34 -53.14 47.21
N PRO A 995 31.94 -53.94 46.32
CA PRO A 995 31.32 -54.32 45.06
C PRO A 995 29.95 -54.96 45.33
N SER A 996 28.92 -54.56 44.57
CA SER A 996 27.50 -54.96 44.68
C SER A 996 26.61 -54.11 45.58
N TRP A 997 27.15 -53.19 46.40
CA TRP A 997 26.33 -52.29 47.22
C TRP A 997 26.14 -50.92 46.55
N ILE A 998 24.90 -50.41 46.58
CA ILE A 998 24.52 -49.08 46.07
C ILE A 998 23.73 -48.30 47.12
N LYS A 999 23.87 -46.97 47.13
CA LYS A 999 23.07 -46.08 48.00
C LYS A 999 21.77 -45.69 47.29
N ARG A 1000 20.62 -45.80 47.97
CA ARG A 1000 19.28 -45.45 47.49
C ARG A 1000 18.56 -44.58 48.50
N PHE A 1001 17.62 -43.75 48.05
CA PHE A 1001 16.81 -42.89 48.92
C PHE A 1001 15.43 -43.52 49.14
N SER A 1002 14.97 -43.59 50.40
CA SER A 1002 13.60 -43.98 50.71
C SER A 1002 12.74 -42.73 50.84
N GLN A 1003 11.81 -42.53 49.90
CA GLN A 1003 10.86 -41.42 49.95
C GLN A 1003 9.89 -41.52 51.13
N ARG A 1004 9.70 -42.70 51.72
CA ARG A 1004 8.80 -42.89 52.87
C ARG A 1004 9.43 -42.45 54.19
N GLU A 1005 10.73 -42.67 54.35
CA GLU A 1005 11.48 -42.38 55.59
C GLU A 1005 12.38 -41.13 55.45
N ASP A 1006 12.37 -40.49 54.28
CA ASP A 1006 13.14 -39.29 53.91
C ASP A 1006 14.66 -39.39 54.24
N LYS A 1007 15.23 -40.59 54.09
CA LYS A 1007 16.65 -40.88 54.35
C LYS A 1007 17.24 -41.86 53.33
N PHE A 1008 18.56 -41.82 53.17
CA PHE A 1008 19.30 -42.79 52.35
C PHE A 1008 19.55 -44.11 53.08
N TYR A 1009 19.48 -45.21 52.34
CA TYR A 1009 19.89 -46.56 52.74
C TYR A 1009 20.78 -47.20 51.67
N TYR A 1010 21.49 -48.25 52.02
CA TYR A 1010 22.37 -49.03 51.16
C TYR A 1010 21.71 -50.36 50.81
N PHE A 1011 21.78 -50.74 49.54
CA PHE A 1011 21.13 -51.92 49.00
C PHE A 1011 22.15 -52.78 48.25
N ASN A 1012 22.21 -54.07 48.55
CA ASN A 1012 23.04 -55.02 47.82
C ASN A 1012 22.27 -55.58 46.63
N LEU A 1013 22.77 -55.32 45.42
CA LEU A 1013 22.13 -55.73 44.17
C LEU A 1013 22.08 -57.24 43.96
N HIS A 1014 22.98 -58.00 44.60
CA HIS A 1014 23.07 -59.45 44.42
C HIS A 1014 22.25 -60.22 45.46
N THR A 1015 22.29 -59.79 46.72
CA THR A 1015 21.58 -60.49 47.80
C THR A 1015 20.19 -59.93 48.06
N GLY A 1016 19.88 -58.72 47.58
CA GLY A 1016 18.61 -58.03 47.85
C GLY A 1016 18.52 -57.41 49.25
N GLU A 1017 19.62 -57.39 50.01
CA GLU A 1017 19.66 -56.86 51.36
C GLU A 1017 19.67 -55.33 51.39
N SER A 1018 18.92 -54.71 52.30
CA SER A 1018 18.87 -53.26 52.53
C SER A 1018 19.24 -52.88 53.97
N ARG A 1019 20.13 -51.90 54.16
CA ARG A 1019 20.57 -51.39 55.46
C ARG A 1019 20.66 -49.86 55.47
N TRP A 1020 20.37 -49.20 56.59
CA TRP A 1020 20.40 -47.73 56.69
C TRP A 1020 21.79 -47.15 56.94
N GLU A 1021 22.74 -47.97 57.35
CA GLU A 1021 24.14 -47.61 57.56
C GLU A 1021 25.03 -48.17 56.44
N PRO A 1022 26.15 -47.50 56.11
CA PRO A 1022 27.03 -47.97 55.06
C PRO A 1022 27.61 -49.34 55.43
N PRO A 1023 27.55 -50.33 54.53
CA PRO A 1023 28.22 -51.61 54.73
C PRO A 1023 29.73 -51.37 54.78
N ASN A 1024 30.40 -51.92 55.80
CA ASN A 1024 31.86 -51.90 55.91
C ASN A 1024 32.53 -52.68 54.78
#